data_AF-A0A7S4MD59-F1
#
_entry.id   AF-A0A7S4MD59-F1
#
_cell.length_a   1.000
_cell.length_b   1.000
_cell.length_c   1.000
_cell.angle_alpha   90.00
_cell.angle_beta   90.00
_cell.angle_gamma   90.00
#
_symmetry.space_group_name_H-M   'P 1'
#
loop_
_entity.id
_entity.type
_entity.pdbx_description
1 polymer ?
#
loop_
_entity_poly.entity_id
_entity_poly.type
_entity_poly.pdbx_seq_one_letter_code
_entity_poly.pdbx_strand_id
1 'polypeptide(L)'
;HYFHTYIPTMSKSEASTLSSSGFYQVDEKRLRIKLVLTDNGKQASAQGNILFVIDKSGSMAGEWNQVLSAVQYMTNEVALEPSFILYDSSAKMADTATVLTSRAGGCTNFESAFKCIQSFIGTLPMNSHTNVVFMTDGQNNGGNLKSGLAILKAYLASCRRSTCIHTIGFSKSHDRNLLDQIRVLGTSEGVYRFAEDSKLDEKFEELFDFICVSTKATIKVASNAEQTIDCSKSENGREIDLILSLAEVDPKGELFNGKPCSVTVDSQSIELEAQSVDLFFTVRSIEEMEIVTQDDLMAVQGLLSGVNPSKAPKDQRRELMELRMVVQEKLDKFHTLFAEIARGLVSGDSVSAQLNSLRHETKFSKARRARAMDKRIASNIDEILAIEDELEKLPPPNLELFKDMELSCSLSNSSILEIMRDTPNDFLVFPLRIARPELAIDAPTQIIIEKLMIGNYSFDSFKDSVRYAINNLGSQKALGGFTDVSHTNDDAVGLFRGPDGELSNACLPLFINEEHWKRVEIQLKPILGYFFTMDPLGYKGDQMIALYMVLGHMLCKQSLGEFCSEAGKWIVSDFTQTCTHVLPLVMKYVGEGRYSGRVRGDLLEEFVEAPINRTKESMNSLLVMLGWNECTKLRDRDTERFDFAFVEEVWRRAFTAMFKGQPRNQIDEWLESLLFLTSDNIEVSGGDDTLSGNSMKAENKLFSEWGKAKLGLLSKKKTDELLKKYPNGPPSAGCGEGNTYTPRTLVDYESNQEAIDALVEKILANISSRNNFLSKVLDGRVTGTGFSGKAKWLMLVQALKYSSNSAMNQACANGKYKNTFDYCGTTSSDHTTTKFLNDIYE
;
A
#
# COMPACT_ATOMS: atom_id res chain seq x y z
N HIS A 1 -34.49 -73.43 -42.09
CA HIS A 1 -35.29 -74.08 -41.04
C HIS A 1 -34.53 -73.97 -39.72
N TYR A 2 -35.16 -73.34 -38.71
CA TYR A 2 -35.18 -73.66 -37.27
C TYR A 2 -34.12 -74.63 -36.69
N PHE A 3 -33.56 -74.52 -35.47
CA PHE A 3 -33.68 -73.63 -34.31
C PHE A 3 -32.60 -74.09 -33.27
N HIS A 4 -32.50 -73.34 -32.16
CA HIS A 4 -31.85 -73.64 -30.88
C HIS A 4 -30.41 -73.18 -30.65
N THR A 5 -30.30 -72.12 -29.84
CA THR A 5 -29.12 -71.84 -29.02
C THR A 5 -29.56 -71.78 -27.56
N TYR A 6 -28.86 -72.56 -26.75
CA TYR A 6 -29.08 -72.82 -25.33
C TYR A 6 -28.58 -71.64 -24.48
N ILE A 7 -29.31 -71.31 -23.41
CA ILE A 7 -28.86 -70.41 -22.34
C ILE A 7 -27.95 -71.18 -21.39
N PRO A 8 -26.85 -70.58 -20.92
CA PRO A 8 -26.55 -70.63 -19.49
C PRO A 8 -26.39 -69.22 -18.92
N THR A 9 -27.04 -69.04 -17.78
CA THR A 9 -27.01 -67.91 -16.85
C THR A 9 -25.60 -67.36 -16.57
N MET A 10 -25.40 -66.06 -16.74
CA MET A 10 -24.26 -65.32 -16.17
C MET A 10 -24.66 -64.60 -14.88
N SER A 11 -23.80 -64.78 -13.88
CA SER A 11 -23.82 -64.20 -12.55
C SER A 11 -23.33 -62.75 -12.53
N LYS A 12 -23.98 -61.94 -11.68
CA LYS A 12 -23.50 -60.75 -10.94
C LYS A 12 -22.48 -59.82 -11.64
N SER A 13 -22.95 -58.63 -12.01
CA SER A 13 -22.11 -57.48 -12.31
C SER A 13 -21.33 -57.03 -11.07
N GLU A 14 -19.99 -57.08 -11.15
CA GLU A 14 -19.10 -56.42 -10.19
C GLU A 14 -19.24 -54.90 -10.34
N ALA A 15 -19.51 -54.22 -9.22
CA ALA A 15 -19.54 -52.77 -9.15
C ALA A 15 -18.10 -52.22 -9.28
N SER A 16 -17.85 -51.39 -10.29
CA SER A 16 -16.56 -50.73 -10.48
C SER A 16 -16.34 -49.68 -9.38
N THR A 17 -15.49 -49.99 -8.40
CA THR A 17 -15.05 -49.03 -7.37
C THR A 17 -14.05 -48.05 -7.97
N LEU A 18 -14.40 -46.76 -8.06
CA LEU A 18 -13.43 -45.67 -8.25
C LEU A 18 -12.53 -45.58 -7.02
N SER A 19 -11.22 -45.41 -7.21
CA SER A 19 -10.30 -45.07 -6.11
C SER A 19 -10.28 -43.55 -5.94
N SER A 20 -11.12 -43.03 -5.04
CA SER A 20 -11.14 -41.62 -4.66
C SER A 20 -10.41 -41.41 -3.33
N SER A 21 -9.63 -40.34 -3.23
CA SER A 21 -9.05 -39.86 -1.97
C SER A 21 -9.55 -38.45 -1.70
N GLY A 22 -10.01 -38.19 -0.48
CA GLY A 22 -10.44 -36.87 -0.08
C GLY A 22 -10.42 -36.67 1.43
N PHE A 23 -10.41 -35.42 1.83
CA PHE A 23 -10.45 -35.01 3.22
C PHE A 23 -11.42 -33.85 3.42
N TYR A 24 -11.78 -33.62 4.68
CA TYR A 24 -12.45 -32.41 5.11
C TYR A 24 -11.71 -31.71 6.24
N GLN A 25 -11.86 -30.40 6.30
CA GLN A 25 -11.37 -29.54 7.37
C GLN A 25 -12.55 -28.72 7.88
N VAL A 26 -12.62 -28.49 9.18
CA VAL A 26 -13.73 -27.75 9.80
C VAL A 26 -13.20 -26.77 10.83
N ASP A 27 -13.77 -25.56 10.85
CA ASP A 27 -13.63 -24.59 11.93
C ASP A 27 -15.00 -24.30 12.57
N GLU A 28 -15.08 -23.29 13.43
CA GLU A 28 -16.34 -22.95 14.12
C GLU A 28 -17.49 -22.55 13.18
N LYS A 29 -17.20 -22.14 11.94
CA LYS A 29 -18.19 -21.55 11.03
C LYS A 29 -18.24 -22.20 9.65
N ARG A 30 -17.21 -22.91 9.23
CA ARG A 30 -16.99 -23.32 7.84
C ARG A 30 -16.45 -24.74 7.73
N LEU A 31 -16.83 -25.38 6.64
CA LEU A 31 -16.39 -26.71 6.24
C LEU A 31 -15.68 -26.59 4.89
N ARG A 32 -14.49 -27.18 4.77
CA ARG A 32 -13.81 -27.39 3.50
C ARG A 32 -13.84 -28.87 3.15
N ILE A 33 -14.17 -29.18 1.91
CA ILE A 33 -14.09 -30.54 1.37
C ILE A 33 -13.14 -30.51 0.18
N LYS A 34 -12.12 -31.36 0.22
CA LYS A 34 -11.16 -31.54 -0.88
C LYS A 34 -11.18 -32.99 -1.35
N LEU A 35 -11.42 -33.22 -2.63
CA LEU A 35 -11.55 -34.54 -3.24
C LEU A 35 -10.77 -34.61 -4.55
N VAL A 36 -10.18 -35.76 -4.84
CA VAL A 36 -9.64 -36.08 -6.17
C VAL A 36 -10.37 -37.31 -6.70
N LEU A 37 -11.04 -37.16 -7.83
CA LEU A 37 -11.78 -38.19 -8.54
C LEU A 37 -10.93 -38.71 -9.70
N THR A 38 -10.66 -40.01 -9.73
CA THR A 38 -9.97 -40.68 -10.83
C THR A 38 -10.98 -41.12 -11.89
N ASP A 39 -10.96 -40.50 -13.07
CA ASP A 39 -11.96 -40.82 -14.12
C ASP A 39 -11.67 -42.17 -14.80
N ASN A 40 -12.47 -43.19 -14.45
CA ASN A 40 -12.51 -44.46 -15.18
C ASN A 40 -13.49 -44.37 -16.37
N GLY A 41 -13.13 -43.60 -17.40
CA GLY A 41 -13.56 -43.81 -18.79
C GLY A 41 -15.05 -43.66 -19.17
N LYS A 42 -15.96 -43.23 -18.29
CA LYS A 42 -17.32 -42.82 -18.68
C LYS A 42 -17.67 -41.47 -18.06
N GLN A 43 -17.55 -40.41 -18.87
CA GLN A 43 -18.04 -39.08 -18.54
C GLN A 43 -19.57 -39.14 -18.41
N ALA A 44 -20.08 -39.17 -17.19
CA ALA A 44 -21.44 -38.73 -16.93
C ALA A 44 -21.39 -37.20 -16.90
N SER A 45 -21.79 -36.54 -18.00
CA SER A 45 -21.90 -35.08 -18.04
C SER A 45 -23.12 -34.66 -17.23
N ALA A 46 -22.90 -34.11 -16.03
CA ALA A 46 -23.91 -33.29 -15.37
C ALA A 46 -24.11 -32.03 -16.24
N GLN A 47 -25.12 -32.07 -17.12
CA GLN A 47 -25.40 -31.03 -18.10
C GLN A 47 -25.82 -29.74 -17.38
N GLY A 48 -24.97 -28.71 -17.41
CA GLY A 48 -25.33 -27.36 -16.92
C GLY A 48 -26.36 -26.69 -17.84
N ASN A 49 -27.09 -25.68 -17.33
CA ASN A 49 -28.04 -24.93 -18.15
C ASN A 49 -27.28 -24.09 -19.18
N ILE A 50 -27.60 -24.25 -20.47
CA ILE A 50 -27.01 -23.45 -21.56
C ILE A 50 -28.10 -22.55 -22.13
N LEU A 51 -27.83 -21.24 -22.11
CA LEU A 51 -28.69 -20.19 -22.62
C LEU A 51 -28.02 -19.49 -23.80
N PHE A 52 -28.60 -19.59 -24.99
CA PHE A 52 -28.15 -18.85 -26.17
C PHE A 52 -28.94 -17.56 -26.31
N VAL A 53 -28.24 -16.43 -26.38
CA VAL A 53 -28.84 -15.10 -26.54
C VAL A 53 -28.46 -14.59 -27.92
N ILE A 54 -29.38 -14.77 -28.87
CA ILE A 54 -29.15 -14.62 -30.30
C ILE A 54 -29.72 -13.29 -30.79
N ASP A 55 -28.85 -12.48 -31.39
CA ASP A 55 -29.22 -11.27 -32.12
C ASP A 55 -29.97 -11.66 -33.40
N LYS A 56 -31.18 -11.16 -33.57
CA LYS A 56 -31.97 -11.33 -34.79
C LYS A 56 -32.27 -9.99 -35.48
N SER A 57 -31.44 -8.98 -35.28
CA SER A 57 -31.57 -7.67 -35.91
C SER A 57 -31.47 -7.73 -37.44
N GLY A 58 -31.83 -6.63 -38.12
CA GLY A 58 -31.84 -6.59 -39.59
C GLY A 58 -30.46 -6.81 -40.24
N SER A 59 -29.37 -6.48 -39.55
CA SER A 59 -27.99 -6.71 -40.04
C SER A 59 -27.66 -8.20 -40.15
N MET A 60 -28.27 -9.04 -39.30
CA MET A 60 -28.07 -10.49 -39.29
C MET A 60 -28.67 -11.20 -40.50
N ALA A 61 -29.40 -10.52 -41.40
CA ALA A 61 -30.11 -11.16 -42.51
C ALA A 61 -29.21 -11.97 -43.46
N GLY A 62 -27.94 -11.56 -43.63
CA GLY A 62 -26.97 -12.30 -44.44
C GLY A 62 -26.43 -13.57 -43.77
N GLU A 63 -26.28 -13.52 -42.44
CA GLU A 63 -25.61 -14.56 -41.63
C GLU A 63 -26.61 -15.47 -40.90
N TRP A 64 -27.91 -15.15 -40.92
CA TRP A 64 -28.95 -15.86 -40.18
C TRP A 64 -29.00 -17.36 -40.50
N ASN A 65 -28.75 -17.73 -41.76
CA ASN A 65 -28.71 -19.14 -42.17
C ASN A 65 -27.61 -19.93 -41.43
N GLN A 66 -26.48 -19.31 -41.08
CA GLN A 66 -25.42 -19.98 -40.32
C GLN A 66 -25.82 -20.17 -38.85
N VAL A 67 -26.55 -19.20 -38.26
CA VAL A 67 -27.16 -19.36 -36.93
C VAL A 67 -28.13 -20.56 -36.95
N LEU A 68 -28.95 -20.68 -38.00
CA LEU A 68 -29.87 -21.80 -38.15
C LEU A 68 -29.14 -23.15 -38.25
N SER A 69 -28.07 -23.22 -39.06
CA SER A 69 -27.23 -24.42 -39.18
C SER A 69 -26.60 -24.83 -37.84
N ALA A 70 -26.05 -23.87 -37.09
CA ALA A 70 -25.47 -24.14 -35.77
C ALA A 70 -26.52 -24.66 -34.77
N VAL A 71 -27.72 -24.08 -34.78
CA VAL A 71 -28.84 -24.54 -33.93
C VAL A 71 -29.29 -25.96 -34.31
N GLN A 72 -29.35 -26.28 -35.60
CA GLN A 72 -29.65 -27.63 -36.07
C GLN A 72 -28.59 -28.65 -35.63
N TYR A 73 -27.31 -28.31 -35.72
CA TYR A 73 -26.22 -29.15 -35.24
C TYR A 73 -26.36 -29.44 -33.73
N MET A 74 -26.57 -28.41 -32.91
CA MET A 74 -26.72 -28.54 -31.46
C MET A 74 -27.89 -29.45 -31.06
N THR A 75 -29.00 -29.36 -31.80
CA THR A 75 -30.22 -30.13 -31.49
C THR A 75 -30.10 -31.60 -31.93
N ASN A 76 -29.40 -31.87 -33.04
CA ASN A 76 -29.35 -33.19 -33.66
C ASN A 76 -28.18 -34.07 -33.17
N GLU A 77 -27.00 -33.49 -32.92
CA GLU A 77 -25.77 -34.28 -32.66
C GLU A 77 -25.47 -34.50 -31.17
N VAL A 78 -25.96 -33.63 -30.27
CA VAL A 78 -25.47 -33.62 -28.86
C VAL A 78 -26.51 -34.04 -27.81
N ALA A 79 -27.77 -34.26 -28.18
CA ALA A 79 -28.84 -34.62 -27.24
C ALA A 79 -28.91 -33.69 -26.00
N LEU A 80 -28.74 -32.38 -26.23
CA LEU A 80 -28.94 -31.32 -25.25
C LEU A 80 -30.21 -30.53 -25.60
N GLU A 81 -30.97 -30.07 -24.60
CA GLU A 81 -32.09 -29.14 -24.78
C GLU A 81 -31.67 -27.70 -24.39
N PRO A 82 -31.00 -26.94 -25.29
CA PRO A 82 -30.63 -25.57 -25.01
C PRO A 82 -31.84 -24.64 -24.91
N SER A 83 -31.74 -23.62 -24.05
CA SER A 83 -32.70 -22.52 -23.99
C SER A 83 -32.25 -21.36 -24.87
N PHE A 84 -33.20 -20.68 -25.54
CA PHE A 84 -32.89 -19.56 -26.43
C PHE A 84 -33.59 -18.27 -26.00
N ILE A 85 -32.89 -17.15 -26.15
CA ILE A 85 -33.42 -15.79 -26.15
C ILE A 85 -33.16 -15.22 -27.54
N LEU A 86 -34.22 -14.80 -28.22
CA LEU A 86 -34.11 -14.03 -29.47
C LEU A 86 -34.32 -12.56 -29.13
N TYR A 87 -33.41 -11.69 -29.57
CA TYR A 87 -33.55 -10.25 -29.36
C TYR A 87 -33.36 -9.42 -30.63
N ASP A 88 -34.17 -8.37 -30.74
CA ASP A 88 -34.08 -7.31 -31.74
C ASP A 88 -34.28 -5.94 -31.04
N SER A 89 -35.34 -5.21 -31.38
CA SER A 89 -35.88 -4.10 -30.60
C SER A 89 -36.41 -4.54 -29.22
N SER A 90 -36.73 -5.82 -29.05
CA SER A 90 -37.21 -6.46 -27.82
C SER A 90 -36.60 -7.86 -27.67
N ALA A 91 -36.60 -8.44 -26.46
CA ALA A 91 -36.10 -9.79 -26.22
C ALA A 91 -37.21 -10.73 -25.73
N LYS A 92 -37.20 -11.97 -26.21
CA LYS A 92 -38.14 -13.02 -25.79
C LYS A 92 -37.47 -14.40 -25.71
N MET A 93 -37.94 -15.23 -24.78
CA MET A 93 -37.61 -16.66 -24.78
C MET A 93 -38.17 -17.33 -26.04
N ALA A 94 -37.42 -18.29 -26.58
CA ALA A 94 -37.79 -19.06 -27.75
C ALA A 94 -37.41 -20.54 -27.55
N ASP A 95 -38.20 -21.44 -28.14
CA ASP A 95 -37.82 -22.83 -28.32
C ASP A 95 -37.09 -23.01 -29.65
N THR A 96 -36.46 -24.18 -29.85
CA THR A 96 -35.72 -24.50 -31.07
C THR A 96 -36.58 -24.30 -32.32
N ALA A 97 -37.85 -24.73 -32.31
CA ALA A 97 -38.76 -24.56 -33.45
C ALA A 97 -39.00 -23.08 -33.80
N THR A 98 -39.14 -22.22 -32.79
CA THR A 98 -39.28 -20.77 -32.96
C THR A 98 -38.01 -20.14 -33.53
N VAL A 99 -36.82 -20.58 -33.10
CA VAL A 99 -35.55 -20.11 -33.67
C VAL A 99 -35.46 -20.49 -35.15
N LEU A 100 -35.75 -21.76 -35.48
CA LEU A 100 -35.67 -22.29 -36.86
C LEU A 100 -36.67 -21.65 -37.84
N THR A 101 -37.78 -21.12 -37.35
CA THR A 101 -38.82 -20.46 -38.15
C THR A 101 -38.73 -18.94 -38.16
N SER A 102 -37.84 -18.37 -37.34
CA SER A 102 -37.65 -16.92 -37.24
C SER A 102 -36.85 -16.37 -38.43
N ARG A 103 -37.04 -15.08 -38.69
CA ARG A 103 -36.26 -14.30 -39.68
C ARG A 103 -35.62 -13.11 -38.99
N ALA A 104 -34.43 -12.76 -39.44
CA ALA A 104 -33.74 -11.55 -39.02
C ALA A 104 -34.52 -10.28 -39.42
N GLY A 105 -34.60 -9.31 -38.52
CA GLY A 105 -35.29 -8.04 -38.68
C GLY A 105 -35.39 -7.25 -37.37
N GLY A 106 -35.40 -5.92 -37.46
CA GLY A 106 -35.47 -5.01 -36.31
C GLY A 106 -34.13 -4.34 -35.96
N CYS A 107 -34.10 -3.65 -34.82
CA CYS A 107 -32.89 -3.02 -34.27
C CYS A 107 -32.13 -3.98 -33.33
N THR A 108 -31.07 -3.49 -32.69
CA THR A 108 -30.26 -4.24 -31.71
C THR A 108 -30.39 -3.58 -30.34
N ASN A 109 -31.10 -4.20 -29.39
CA ASN A 109 -31.36 -3.66 -28.05
C ASN A 109 -30.84 -4.59 -26.94
N PHE A 110 -29.60 -4.35 -26.48
CA PHE A 110 -28.95 -5.16 -25.45
C PHE A 110 -29.61 -5.03 -24.07
N GLU A 111 -30.18 -3.86 -23.74
CA GLU A 111 -30.88 -3.68 -22.46
C GLU A 111 -32.06 -4.67 -22.34
N SER A 112 -32.80 -4.88 -23.43
CA SER A 112 -33.89 -5.86 -23.46
C SER A 112 -33.39 -7.30 -23.31
N ALA A 113 -32.27 -7.64 -23.95
CA ALA A 113 -31.63 -8.95 -23.81
C ALA A 113 -31.17 -9.20 -22.37
N PHE A 114 -30.54 -8.21 -21.72
CA PHE A 114 -30.08 -8.30 -20.33
C PHE A 114 -31.23 -8.54 -19.36
N LYS A 115 -32.36 -7.84 -19.51
CA LYS A 115 -33.57 -8.09 -18.69
C LYS A 115 -34.11 -9.51 -18.87
N CYS A 116 -34.07 -10.04 -20.09
CA CYS A 116 -34.53 -11.40 -20.37
C CYS A 116 -33.58 -12.46 -19.78
N ILE A 117 -32.26 -12.23 -19.82
CA ILE A 117 -31.25 -13.06 -19.15
C ILE A 117 -31.52 -13.11 -17.64
N GLN A 118 -31.78 -11.96 -17.01
CA GLN A 118 -32.11 -11.89 -15.57
C GLN A 118 -33.37 -12.69 -15.24
N SER A 119 -34.42 -12.56 -16.06
CA SER A 119 -35.66 -13.31 -15.88
C SER A 119 -35.40 -14.81 -15.96
N PHE A 120 -34.66 -15.28 -16.98
CA PHE A 120 -34.31 -16.69 -17.15
C PHE A 120 -33.52 -17.22 -15.96
N ILE A 121 -32.41 -16.57 -15.59
CA ILE A 121 -31.57 -16.98 -14.45
C ILE A 121 -32.40 -17.00 -13.15
N GLY A 122 -33.33 -16.05 -12.99
CA GLY A 122 -34.23 -15.99 -11.85
C GLY A 122 -35.16 -17.19 -11.72
N THR A 123 -35.51 -17.86 -12.83
CA THR A 123 -36.34 -19.08 -12.81
C THR A 123 -35.59 -20.34 -12.40
N LEU A 124 -34.25 -20.32 -12.46
CA LEU A 124 -33.43 -21.49 -12.13
C LEU A 124 -33.32 -21.68 -10.61
N PRO A 125 -33.13 -22.92 -10.13
CA PRO A 125 -32.87 -23.20 -8.72
C PRO A 125 -31.67 -22.39 -8.17
N MET A 126 -31.67 -22.09 -6.88
CA MET A 126 -30.49 -21.51 -6.24
C MET A 126 -29.29 -22.46 -6.39
N ASN A 127 -28.09 -21.91 -6.54
CA ASN A 127 -26.84 -22.65 -6.84
C ASN A 127 -26.79 -23.36 -8.20
N SER A 128 -27.75 -23.14 -9.10
CA SER A 128 -27.64 -23.62 -10.48
C SER A 128 -26.51 -22.91 -11.22
N HIS A 129 -25.79 -23.62 -12.08
CA HIS A 129 -24.85 -23.02 -13.01
C HIS A 129 -25.50 -22.76 -14.38
N THR A 130 -25.21 -21.60 -14.96
CA THR A 130 -25.70 -21.19 -16.28
C THR A 130 -24.57 -20.68 -17.16
N ASN A 131 -24.39 -21.30 -18.32
CA ASN A 131 -23.55 -20.76 -19.39
C ASN A 131 -24.43 -19.92 -20.31
N VAL A 132 -24.15 -18.62 -20.40
CA VAL A 132 -24.83 -17.70 -21.30
C VAL A 132 -23.92 -17.47 -22.50
N VAL A 133 -24.39 -17.77 -23.69
CA VAL A 133 -23.68 -17.47 -24.95
C VAL A 133 -24.34 -16.26 -25.59
N PHE A 134 -23.73 -15.10 -25.44
CA PHE A 134 -24.24 -13.83 -25.93
C PHE A 134 -23.65 -13.50 -27.31
N MET A 135 -24.53 -13.24 -28.27
CA MET A 135 -24.17 -13.15 -29.68
C MET A 135 -24.68 -11.86 -30.30
N THR A 136 -23.88 -11.21 -31.15
CA THR A 136 -24.28 -10.03 -31.93
C THR A 136 -23.37 -9.78 -33.12
N ASP A 137 -23.91 -9.20 -34.20
CA ASP A 137 -23.13 -8.71 -35.34
C ASP A 137 -22.90 -7.19 -35.32
N GLY A 138 -23.46 -6.48 -34.35
CA GLY A 138 -23.62 -5.03 -34.41
C GLY A 138 -23.35 -4.31 -33.09
N GLN A 139 -23.74 -3.04 -33.08
CA GLN A 139 -23.69 -2.16 -31.90
C GLN A 139 -25.08 -1.96 -31.32
N ASN A 140 -25.14 -1.61 -30.04
CA ASN A 140 -26.40 -1.32 -29.38
C ASN A 140 -27.04 -0.06 -29.97
N ASN A 141 -28.20 -0.22 -30.63
CA ASN A 141 -28.91 0.85 -31.33
C ASN A 141 -30.19 1.30 -30.58
N GLY A 142 -30.42 0.81 -29.35
CA GLY A 142 -31.56 1.20 -28.52
C GLY A 142 -31.33 0.99 -27.02
N GLY A 143 -32.05 1.71 -26.17
CA GLY A 143 -31.95 1.61 -24.70
C GLY A 143 -30.72 2.29 -24.08
N ASN A 144 -30.57 2.20 -22.76
CA ASN A 144 -29.44 2.74 -22.01
C ASN A 144 -28.45 1.63 -21.64
N LEU A 145 -27.45 1.42 -22.51
CA LEU A 145 -26.45 0.37 -22.37
C LEU A 145 -25.69 0.41 -21.03
N LYS A 146 -25.25 1.60 -20.60
CA LYS A 146 -24.49 1.76 -19.33
C LYS A 146 -25.32 1.33 -18.13
N SER A 147 -26.59 1.74 -18.08
CA SER A 147 -27.52 1.35 -17.03
C SER A 147 -27.79 -0.16 -17.08
N GLY A 148 -28.06 -0.72 -18.27
CA GLY A 148 -28.31 -2.15 -18.45
C GLY A 148 -27.14 -3.03 -17.99
N LEU A 149 -25.91 -2.65 -18.32
CA LEU A 149 -24.70 -3.35 -17.86
C LEU A 149 -24.54 -3.29 -16.34
N ALA A 150 -24.73 -2.11 -15.73
CA ALA A 150 -24.62 -1.94 -14.28
C ALA A 150 -25.66 -2.79 -13.52
N ILE A 151 -26.91 -2.80 -14.01
CA ILE A 151 -28.00 -3.58 -13.40
C ILE A 151 -27.75 -5.08 -13.58
N LEU A 152 -27.33 -5.54 -14.77
CA LEU A 152 -27.01 -6.94 -15.00
C LEU A 152 -25.85 -7.39 -14.09
N LYS A 153 -24.80 -6.58 -13.97
CA LYS A 153 -23.66 -6.85 -13.09
C LYS A 153 -24.08 -6.97 -11.63
N ALA A 154 -24.87 -6.02 -11.13
CA ALA A 154 -25.39 -6.05 -9.76
C ALA A 154 -26.29 -7.27 -9.51
N TYR A 155 -27.12 -7.64 -10.49
CA TYR A 155 -27.95 -8.84 -10.42
C TYR A 155 -27.11 -10.12 -10.36
N LEU A 156 -26.16 -10.30 -11.27
CA LEU A 156 -25.32 -11.51 -11.31
C LEU A 156 -24.44 -11.65 -10.06
N ALA A 157 -23.97 -10.53 -9.51
CA ALA A 157 -23.24 -10.52 -8.24
C ALA A 157 -24.11 -10.94 -7.03
N SER A 158 -25.43 -10.71 -7.10
CA SER A 158 -26.36 -11.00 -5.99
C SER A 158 -27.14 -12.31 -6.15
N CYS A 159 -27.21 -12.90 -7.35
CA CYS A 159 -28.19 -13.95 -7.65
C CYS A 159 -27.87 -15.36 -7.13
N ARG A 160 -26.83 -15.57 -6.29
CA ARG A 160 -26.40 -16.87 -5.73
C ARG A 160 -26.42 -18.05 -6.74
N ARG A 161 -26.12 -17.75 -8.00
CA ARG A 161 -26.12 -18.69 -9.13
C ARG A 161 -24.86 -18.44 -9.93
N SER A 162 -24.08 -19.50 -10.16
CA SER A 162 -22.85 -19.39 -10.93
C SER A 162 -23.20 -19.13 -12.39
N THR A 163 -22.75 -18.01 -12.94
CA THR A 163 -23.06 -17.61 -14.32
C THR A 163 -21.77 -17.30 -15.05
N CYS A 164 -21.55 -17.96 -16.18
CA CYS A 164 -20.45 -17.68 -17.09
C CYS A 164 -21.01 -17.09 -18.38
N ILE A 165 -20.55 -15.89 -18.78
CA ILE A 165 -21.03 -15.24 -20.01
C ILE A 165 -19.94 -15.33 -21.07
N HIS A 166 -20.18 -16.14 -22.09
CA HIS A 166 -19.38 -16.19 -23.30
C HIS A 166 -19.92 -15.19 -24.31
N THR A 167 -19.04 -14.55 -25.07
CA THR A 167 -19.45 -13.60 -26.10
C THR A 167 -18.94 -14.02 -27.47
N ILE A 168 -19.80 -13.90 -28.48
CA ILE A 168 -19.40 -14.12 -29.86
C ILE A 168 -19.79 -12.91 -30.70
N GLY A 169 -18.79 -12.29 -31.31
CA GLY A 169 -18.96 -11.17 -32.24
C GLY A 169 -18.90 -11.65 -33.69
N PHE A 170 -19.83 -11.13 -34.50
CA PHE A 170 -19.90 -11.37 -35.94
C PHE A 170 -19.70 -10.07 -36.70
N SER A 171 -19.18 -10.15 -37.91
CA SER A 171 -18.84 -9.00 -38.75
C SER A 171 -17.74 -8.09 -38.18
N LYS A 172 -17.10 -7.29 -39.04
CA LYS A 172 -16.05 -6.34 -38.60
C LYS A 172 -16.61 -5.12 -37.84
N SER A 173 -17.93 -4.95 -37.81
CA SER A 173 -18.61 -3.77 -37.22
C SER A 173 -19.03 -3.92 -35.77
N HIS A 174 -18.92 -5.10 -35.17
CA HIS A 174 -19.28 -5.30 -33.76
C HIS A 174 -18.32 -4.56 -32.80
N ASP A 175 -18.80 -4.19 -31.63
CA ASP A 175 -17.98 -3.56 -30.59
C ASP A 175 -17.27 -4.62 -29.75
N ARG A 176 -16.01 -4.92 -30.12
CA ARG A 176 -15.17 -5.86 -29.38
C ARG A 176 -14.96 -5.46 -27.92
N ASN A 177 -14.74 -4.19 -27.63
CA ASN A 177 -14.47 -3.73 -26.26
C ASN A 177 -15.69 -3.97 -25.37
N LEU A 178 -16.89 -3.77 -25.92
CA LEU A 178 -18.14 -4.06 -25.22
C LEU A 178 -18.33 -5.55 -24.98
N LEU A 179 -18.07 -6.42 -25.97
CA LEU A 179 -18.16 -7.87 -25.79
C LEU A 179 -17.12 -8.41 -24.81
N ASP A 180 -15.93 -7.82 -24.76
CA ASP A 180 -14.91 -8.08 -23.74
C ASP A 180 -15.36 -7.61 -22.35
N GLN A 181 -16.16 -6.54 -22.24
CA GLN A 181 -16.77 -6.14 -20.97
C GLN A 181 -17.90 -7.07 -20.55
N ILE A 182 -18.72 -7.55 -21.50
CA ILE A 182 -19.85 -8.44 -21.20
C ILE A 182 -19.36 -9.80 -20.68
N ARG A 183 -18.27 -10.34 -21.24
CA ARG A 183 -17.77 -11.67 -20.83
C ARG A 183 -17.25 -11.74 -19.40
N VAL A 184 -16.92 -10.60 -18.80
CA VAL A 184 -16.45 -10.50 -17.40
C VAL A 184 -17.56 -10.12 -16.41
N LEU A 185 -18.82 -10.03 -16.86
CA LEU A 185 -19.95 -9.73 -15.97
C LEU A 185 -20.41 -10.94 -15.14
N GLY A 186 -20.10 -12.15 -15.61
CA GLY A 186 -20.42 -13.38 -14.90
C GLY A 186 -19.66 -13.53 -13.57
N THR A 187 -20.05 -14.53 -12.79
CA THR A 187 -19.30 -14.95 -11.58
C THR A 187 -17.96 -15.59 -11.93
N SER A 188 -17.82 -16.10 -13.16
CA SER A 188 -16.57 -16.58 -13.76
C SER A 188 -16.34 -15.88 -15.10
N GLU A 189 -15.07 -15.64 -15.45
CA GLU A 189 -14.71 -15.04 -16.73
C GLU A 189 -15.05 -15.98 -17.88
N GLY A 190 -15.81 -15.47 -18.85
CA GLY A 190 -16.11 -16.18 -20.08
C GLY A 190 -15.14 -15.87 -21.22
N VAL A 191 -15.33 -16.59 -22.32
CA VAL A 191 -14.48 -16.51 -23.50
C VAL A 191 -15.13 -15.61 -24.54
N TYR A 192 -14.34 -14.73 -25.13
CA TYR A 192 -14.71 -14.02 -26.35
C TYR A 192 -14.22 -14.79 -27.58
N ARG A 193 -15.10 -14.91 -28.57
CA ARG A 193 -14.79 -15.45 -29.89
C ARG A 193 -15.22 -14.48 -30.97
N PHE A 194 -14.37 -14.34 -31.98
CA PHE A 194 -14.69 -13.63 -33.20
C PHE A 194 -14.86 -14.67 -34.31
N ALA A 195 -15.99 -14.63 -35.03
CA ALA A 195 -16.16 -15.42 -36.23
C ALA A 195 -16.00 -14.52 -37.45
N GLU A 196 -14.96 -14.82 -38.24
CA GLU A 196 -14.71 -14.20 -39.53
C GLU A 196 -15.70 -14.74 -40.58
N ASP A 197 -16.07 -13.87 -41.53
CA ASP A 197 -17.04 -14.08 -42.60
C ASP A 197 -17.20 -15.57 -43.01
N SER A 198 -18.40 -16.14 -42.78
CA SER A 198 -18.79 -17.52 -43.15
C SER A 198 -18.32 -18.68 -42.25
N LYS A 199 -17.82 -18.43 -41.03
CA LYS A 199 -17.33 -19.49 -40.10
C LYS A 199 -18.02 -19.49 -38.73
N LEU A 200 -19.28 -19.07 -38.70
CA LEU A 200 -20.04 -18.99 -37.46
C LEU A 200 -20.24 -20.36 -36.81
N ASP A 201 -20.63 -21.35 -37.61
CA ASP A 201 -20.79 -22.75 -37.24
C ASP A 201 -19.53 -23.35 -36.58
N GLU A 202 -18.35 -23.19 -37.18
CA GLU A 202 -17.07 -23.65 -36.60
C GLU A 202 -16.83 -23.08 -35.19
N LYS A 203 -17.17 -21.80 -34.97
CA LYS A 203 -16.98 -21.13 -33.66
C LYS A 203 -18.04 -21.52 -32.63
N PHE A 204 -19.24 -21.85 -33.07
CA PHE A 204 -20.23 -22.49 -32.22
C PHE A 204 -19.74 -23.86 -31.75
N GLU A 205 -19.26 -24.69 -32.67
CA GLU A 205 -18.72 -26.02 -32.33
C GLU A 205 -17.55 -25.92 -31.34
N GLU A 206 -16.56 -25.06 -31.59
CA GLU A 206 -15.42 -24.85 -30.68
C GLU A 206 -15.84 -24.37 -29.28
N LEU A 207 -16.76 -23.40 -29.21
CA LEU A 207 -17.24 -22.86 -27.93
C LEU A 207 -18.05 -23.91 -27.18
N PHE A 208 -18.81 -24.71 -27.91
CA PHE A 208 -19.65 -25.75 -27.36
C PHE A 208 -18.82 -26.94 -26.85
N ASP A 209 -17.79 -27.37 -27.59
CA ASP A 209 -16.80 -28.33 -27.11
C ASP A 209 -16.11 -27.81 -25.85
N PHE A 210 -15.76 -26.51 -25.81
CA PHE A 210 -15.18 -25.89 -24.62
C PHE A 210 -16.13 -25.92 -23.41
N ILE A 211 -17.40 -25.57 -23.60
CA ILE A 211 -18.43 -25.62 -22.55
C ILE A 211 -18.64 -27.07 -22.08
N CYS A 212 -18.64 -28.05 -22.99
CA CYS A 212 -18.76 -29.47 -22.68
C CYS A 212 -17.52 -30.07 -22.00
N VAL A 213 -16.33 -29.48 -22.19
CA VAL A 213 -15.07 -29.89 -21.52
C VAL A 213 -14.96 -29.38 -20.08
N SER A 214 -15.80 -28.41 -19.66
CA SER A 214 -15.89 -28.01 -18.26
C SER A 214 -16.49 -29.14 -17.42
N THR A 215 -15.63 -29.92 -16.77
CA THR A 215 -16.05 -31.05 -15.94
C THR A 215 -16.67 -30.53 -14.65
N LYS A 216 -17.99 -30.62 -14.55
CA LYS A 216 -18.73 -30.38 -13.30
C LYS A 216 -18.97 -31.71 -12.57
N ALA A 217 -19.15 -31.64 -11.27
CA ALA A 217 -19.58 -32.78 -10.45
C ALA A 217 -20.75 -32.33 -9.57
N THR A 218 -21.71 -33.23 -9.34
CA THR A 218 -22.81 -32.98 -8.40
C THR A 218 -22.44 -33.55 -7.05
N ILE A 219 -22.25 -32.68 -6.05
CA ILE A 219 -21.94 -33.05 -4.68
C ILE A 219 -23.15 -32.88 -3.76
N LYS A 220 -23.37 -33.87 -2.89
CA LYS A 220 -24.34 -33.82 -1.80
C LYS A 220 -23.63 -34.07 -0.50
N VAL A 221 -23.69 -33.09 0.38
CA VAL A 221 -23.11 -33.16 1.73
C VAL A 221 -24.26 -33.32 2.73
N ALA A 222 -24.33 -34.50 3.35
CA ALA A 222 -25.39 -34.86 4.30
C ALA A 222 -26.82 -34.62 3.77
N SER A 223 -27.69 -33.99 4.57
CA SER A 223 -29.09 -33.68 4.24
C SER A 223 -29.26 -32.41 3.39
N ASN A 224 -28.17 -31.79 2.95
CA ASN A 224 -28.23 -30.57 2.16
C ASN A 224 -28.65 -30.86 0.71
N ALA A 225 -29.10 -29.84 -0.01
CA ALA A 225 -29.47 -29.96 -1.42
C ALA A 225 -28.24 -30.36 -2.27
N GLU A 226 -28.47 -31.10 -3.35
CA GLU A 226 -27.43 -31.38 -4.35
C GLU A 226 -26.90 -30.07 -4.95
N GLN A 227 -25.58 -29.92 -4.98
CA GLN A 227 -24.90 -28.76 -5.54
C GLN A 227 -24.03 -29.20 -6.72
N THR A 228 -24.17 -28.54 -7.86
CA THR A 228 -23.29 -28.75 -9.02
C THR A 228 -22.12 -27.79 -8.95
N ILE A 229 -20.90 -28.32 -8.92
CA ILE A 229 -19.68 -27.56 -8.70
C ILE A 229 -18.66 -27.79 -9.82
N ASP A 230 -17.85 -26.77 -10.10
CA ASP A 230 -16.77 -26.83 -11.08
C ASP A 230 -15.59 -27.63 -10.52
N CYS A 231 -15.08 -28.59 -11.30
CA CYS A 231 -13.87 -29.33 -10.94
C CYS A 231 -12.65 -28.73 -11.65
N SER A 232 -11.54 -28.60 -10.92
CA SER A 232 -10.24 -28.30 -11.54
C SER A 232 -9.63 -29.57 -12.13
N LYS A 233 -8.92 -29.46 -13.25
CA LYS A 233 -8.11 -30.57 -13.77
C LYS A 233 -6.88 -30.75 -12.89
N SER A 234 -6.68 -31.96 -12.40
CA SER A 234 -5.49 -32.42 -11.69
C SER A 234 -4.75 -33.45 -12.54
N GLU A 235 -3.45 -33.66 -12.28
CA GLU A 235 -2.65 -34.68 -12.99
C GLU A 235 -3.27 -36.09 -12.91
N ASN A 236 -4.06 -36.36 -11.86
CA ASN A 236 -4.68 -37.65 -11.57
C ASN A 236 -6.20 -37.68 -11.77
N GLY A 237 -6.81 -36.65 -12.38
CA GLY A 237 -8.26 -36.62 -12.67
C GLY A 237 -8.92 -35.28 -12.36
N ARG A 238 -10.12 -35.31 -11.77
CA ARG A 238 -10.92 -34.12 -11.40
C ARG A 238 -10.72 -33.81 -9.92
N GLU A 239 -10.38 -32.57 -9.60
CA GLU A 239 -10.22 -32.10 -8.22
C GLU A 239 -11.37 -31.16 -7.86
N ILE A 240 -11.91 -31.37 -6.65
CA ILE A 240 -12.97 -30.57 -6.04
C ILE A 240 -12.37 -29.97 -4.78
N ASP A 241 -12.47 -28.64 -4.63
CA ASP A 241 -12.10 -27.92 -3.41
C ASP A 241 -13.23 -26.92 -3.07
N LEU A 242 -14.03 -27.26 -2.07
CA LEU A 242 -15.30 -26.59 -1.76
C LEU A 242 -15.27 -26.03 -0.34
N ILE A 243 -15.73 -24.79 -0.15
CA ILE A 243 -15.99 -24.19 1.17
C ILE A 243 -17.50 -24.03 1.35
N LEU A 244 -18.03 -24.49 2.48
CA LEU A 244 -19.45 -24.41 2.85
C LEU A 244 -19.63 -23.77 4.23
N SER A 245 -20.79 -23.15 4.44
CA SER A 245 -21.22 -22.63 5.75
C SER A 245 -21.65 -23.79 6.66
N LEU A 246 -20.97 -23.98 7.79
CA LEU A 246 -21.26 -25.10 8.70
C LEU A 246 -22.70 -25.06 9.24
N ALA A 247 -23.25 -23.86 9.44
CA ALA A 247 -24.64 -23.68 9.87
C ALA A 247 -25.67 -24.23 8.87
N GLU A 248 -25.33 -24.30 7.59
CA GLU A 248 -26.21 -24.82 6.54
C GLU A 248 -26.08 -26.34 6.40
N VAL A 249 -24.88 -26.88 6.59
CA VAL A 249 -24.60 -28.31 6.33
C VAL A 249 -24.70 -29.18 7.58
N ASP A 250 -24.43 -28.62 8.75
CA ASP A 250 -24.47 -29.30 10.05
C ASP A 250 -25.01 -28.37 11.15
N PRO A 251 -26.29 -27.96 11.09
CA PRO A 251 -26.88 -27.03 12.05
C PRO A 251 -26.90 -27.56 13.50
N LYS A 252 -26.71 -28.87 13.70
CA LYS A 252 -26.66 -29.52 15.03
C LYS A 252 -25.24 -29.76 15.53
N GLY A 253 -24.21 -29.58 14.69
CA GLY A 253 -22.81 -29.86 15.02
C GLY A 253 -22.54 -31.35 15.29
N GLU A 254 -23.30 -32.25 14.68
CA GLU A 254 -23.20 -33.69 14.94
C GLU A 254 -22.37 -34.42 13.87
N LEU A 255 -22.30 -33.89 12.65
CA LEU A 255 -21.72 -34.55 11.47
C LEU A 255 -20.19 -34.43 11.41
N PHE A 256 -19.63 -33.27 11.75
CA PHE A 256 -18.20 -32.98 11.53
C PHE A 256 -17.39 -32.95 12.83
N ASN A 257 -17.50 -34.01 13.65
CA ASN A 257 -16.84 -34.14 14.95
C ASN A 257 -15.49 -34.90 14.90
N GLY A 258 -14.70 -34.69 13.85
CA GLY A 258 -13.40 -35.37 13.66
C GLY A 258 -13.51 -36.86 13.30
N LYS A 259 -14.71 -37.35 12.97
CA LYS A 259 -14.96 -38.70 12.45
C LYS A 259 -14.99 -38.69 10.91
N PRO A 260 -14.72 -39.81 10.23
CA PRO A 260 -14.90 -39.89 8.79
C PRO A 260 -16.34 -39.51 8.39
N CYS A 261 -16.49 -38.74 7.32
CA CYS A 261 -17.78 -38.27 6.83
C CYS A 261 -17.99 -38.72 5.38
N SER A 262 -19.19 -39.20 5.05
CA SER A 262 -19.51 -39.62 3.69
C SER A 262 -20.16 -38.47 2.91
N VAL A 263 -19.65 -38.16 1.73
CA VAL A 263 -20.27 -37.25 0.75
C VAL A 263 -20.68 -38.03 -0.48
N THR A 264 -21.77 -37.63 -1.15
CA THR A 264 -22.19 -38.25 -2.41
C THR A 264 -21.73 -37.36 -3.56
N VAL A 265 -20.92 -37.89 -4.49
CA VAL A 265 -20.49 -37.19 -5.70
C VAL A 265 -20.93 -38.00 -6.92
N ASP A 266 -21.66 -37.40 -7.85
CA ASP A 266 -22.16 -38.06 -9.07
C ASP A 266 -22.88 -39.39 -8.76
N SER A 267 -23.72 -39.41 -7.71
CA SER A 267 -24.42 -40.60 -7.18
C SER A 267 -23.54 -41.68 -6.52
N GLN A 268 -22.26 -41.42 -6.29
CA GLN A 268 -21.35 -42.31 -5.58
C GLN A 268 -20.99 -41.78 -4.19
N SER A 269 -21.05 -42.63 -3.17
CA SER A 269 -20.65 -42.27 -1.81
C SER A 269 -19.13 -42.39 -1.63
N ILE A 270 -18.50 -41.33 -1.15
CA ILE A 270 -17.06 -41.23 -0.89
C ILE A 270 -16.86 -40.89 0.58
N GLU A 271 -16.03 -41.66 1.29
CA GLU A 271 -15.61 -41.33 2.65
C GLU A 271 -14.48 -40.30 2.65
N LEU A 272 -14.62 -39.27 3.48
CA LEU A 272 -13.65 -38.21 3.70
C LEU A 272 -12.95 -38.39 5.04
N GLU A 273 -11.63 -38.26 5.03
CA GLU A 273 -10.83 -38.23 6.26
C GLU A 273 -10.86 -36.84 6.91
N ALA A 274 -10.91 -36.79 8.24
CA ALA A 274 -10.83 -35.53 8.98
C ALA A 274 -9.38 -35.02 9.04
N GLN A 275 -9.17 -33.75 8.69
CA GLN A 275 -7.87 -33.09 8.82
C GLN A 275 -7.96 -31.79 9.62
N SER A 276 -6.85 -31.41 10.25
CA SER A 276 -6.73 -30.11 10.90
C SER A 276 -6.71 -28.97 9.88
N VAL A 277 -7.26 -27.83 10.26
CA VAL A 277 -7.25 -26.59 9.47
C VAL A 277 -5.83 -26.22 9.05
N ASP A 278 -5.62 -26.07 7.74
CA ASP A 278 -4.37 -25.61 7.16
C ASP A 278 -4.45 -24.14 6.68
N LEU A 279 -3.35 -23.64 6.11
CA LEU A 279 -3.28 -22.28 5.59
C LEU A 279 -4.12 -22.07 4.32
N PHE A 280 -4.37 -23.11 3.53
CA PHE A 280 -5.23 -23.01 2.34
C PHE A 280 -6.69 -22.85 2.75
N PHE A 281 -7.15 -23.60 3.77
CA PHE A 281 -8.46 -23.44 4.37
C PHE A 281 -8.68 -21.99 4.81
N THR A 282 -7.69 -21.39 5.49
CA THR A 282 -7.82 -19.99 5.93
C THR A 282 -7.97 -19.05 4.74
N VAL A 283 -7.14 -19.17 3.71
CA VAL A 283 -7.20 -18.29 2.53
C VAL A 283 -8.49 -18.47 1.73
N ARG A 284 -8.93 -19.72 1.51
CA ARG A 284 -10.21 -20.04 0.85
C ARG A 284 -11.41 -19.56 1.66
N SER A 285 -11.34 -19.63 2.99
CA SER A 285 -12.37 -19.07 3.85
C SER A 285 -12.45 -17.55 3.70
N ILE A 286 -11.32 -16.85 3.66
CA ILE A 286 -11.27 -15.40 3.41
C ILE A 286 -11.86 -15.06 2.03
N GLU A 287 -11.57 -15.85 1.00
CA GLU A 287 -12.10 -15.65 -0.36
C GLU A 287 -13.63 -15.65 -0.41
N GLU A 288 -14.26 -16.55 0.34
CA GLU A 288 -15.71 -16.74 0.45
C GLU A 288 -16.36 -15.92 1.58
N MET A 289 -15.66 -14.95 2.17
CA MET A 289 -16.27 -14.02 3.14
C MET A 289 -17.09 -12.96 2.41
N GLU A 290 -18.33 -12.77 2.85
CA GLU A 290 -19.17 -11.66 2.39
C GLU A 290 -18.64 -10.36 2.99
N ILE A 291 -18.33 -9.39 2.13
CA ILE A 291 -17.81 -8.09 2.52
C ILE A 291 -18.88 -7.07 2.18
N VAL A 292 -19.62 -6.64 3.19
CA VAL A 292 -20.71 -5.65 3.05
C VAL A 292 -20.23 -4.28 3.52
N THR A 293 -19.42 -4.27 4.57
CA THR A 293 -18.94 -3.05 5.22
C THR A 293 -17.42 -2.93 5.16
N GLN A 294 -16.91 -1.72 5.44
CA GLN A 294 -15.47 -1.49 5.57
C GLN A 294 -14.86 -2.26 6.75
N ASP A 295 -15.61 -2.46 7.83
CA ASP A 295 -15.16 -3.23 8.99
C ASP A 295 -14.99 -4.71 8.64
N ASP A 296 -15.91 -5.27 7.85
CA ASP A 296 -15.77 -6.62 7.30
C ASP A 296 -14.49 -6.73 6.48
N LEU A 297 -14.25 -5.78 5.56
CA LEU A 297 -13.04 -5.75 4.74
C LEU A 297 -11.77 -5.68 5.60
N MET A 298 -11.77 -4.86 6.67
CA MET A 298 -10.64 -4.76 7.59
C MET A 298 -10.40 -6.04 8.36
N ALA A 299 -11.46 -6.71 8.83
CA ALA A 299 -11.36 -8.00 9.52
C ALA A 299 -10.76 -9.07 8.58
N VAL A 300 -11.28 -9.16 7.36
CA VAL A 300 -10.83 -10.11 6.31
C VAL A 300 -9.37 -9.85 5.93
N GLN A 301 -8.98 -8.59 5.76
CA GLN A 301 -7.59 -8.20 5.49
C GLN A 301 -6.65 -8.55 6.65
N GLY A 302 -7.12 -8.43 7.89
CA GLY A 302 -6.40 -8.87 9.09
C GLY A 302 -6.13 -10.36 9.09
N LEU A 303 -7.16 -11.18 8.80
CA LEU A 303 -7.02 -12.63 8.67
C LEU A 303 -6.01 -13.01 7.57
N LEU A 304 -6.08 -12.36 6.40
CA LEU A 304 -5.16 -12.63 5.28
C LEU A 304 -3.71 -12.25 5.60
N SER A 305 -3.51 -11.20 6.42
CA SER A 305 -2.19 -10.78 6.87
C SER A 305 -1.54 -11.77 7.84
N GLY A 306 -2.36 -12.51 8.60
CA GLY A 306 -1.91 -13.56 9.51
C GLY A 306 -1.42 -14.83 8.79
N VAL A 307 -1.81 -15.02 7.52
CA VAL A 307 -1.35 -16.15 6.70
C VAL A 307 0.10 -15.93 6.28
N ASN A 308 1.02 -16.71 6.84
CA ASN A 308 2.44 -16.68 6.48
C ASN A 308 2.79 -17.89 5.58
N PRO A 309 2.99 -17.68 4.25
CA PRO A 309 3.31 -18.76 3.33
C PRO A 309 4.61 -19.52 3.66
N SER A 310 5.52 -18.89 4.41
CA SER A 310 6.79 -19.53 4.81
C SER A 310 6.57 -20.68 5.81
N LYS A 311 5.43 -20.69 6.52
CA LYS A 311 5.05 -21.79 7.42
C LYS A 311 4.49 -23.00 6.67
N ALA A 312 4.10 -22.85 5.40
CA ALA A 312 3.61 -23.97 4.59
C ALA A 312 4.74 -24.91 4.13
N PRO A 313 4.44 -26.20 3.85
CA PRO A 313 5.37 -27.13 3.22
C PRO A 313 5.94 -26.57 1.91
N LYS A 314 7.22 -26.81 1.64
CA LYS A 314 7.97 -26.20 0.53
C LYS A 314 7.26 -26.35 -0.83
N ASP A 315 6.66 -27.51 -1.04
CA ASP A 315 6.04 -27.92 -2.31
C ASP A 315 4.71 -27.20 -2.55
N GLN A 316 4.06 -26.73 -1.48
CA GLN A 316 2.77 -26.01 -1.50
C GLN A 316 2.92 -24.50 -1.40
N ARG A 317 4.12 -23.97 -1.11
CA ARG A 317 4.32 -22.52 -0.89
C ARG A 317 3.96 -21.68 -2.11
N ARG A 318 4.28 -22.17 -3.30
CA ARG A 318 4.00 -21.45 -4.55
C ARG A 318 2.51 -21.28 -4.76
N GLU A 319 1.76 -22.38 -4.68
CA GLU A 319 0.30 -22.40 -4.84
C GLU A 319 -0.39 -21.52 -3.79
N LEU A 320 0.04 -21.61 -2.52
CA LEU A 320 -0.50 -20.76 -1.46
C LEU A 320 -0.20 -19.27 -1.68
N MET A 321 0.99 -18.94 -2.21
CA MET A 321 1.32 -17.55 -2.55
C MET A 321 0.44 -17.03 -3.69
N GLU A 322 0.21 -17.82 -4.73
CA GLU A 322 -0.66 -17.47 -5.86
C GLU A 322 -2.10 -17.26 -5.39
N LEU A 323 -2.66 -18.19 -4.61
CA LEU A 323 -4.01 -18.05 -4.06
C LEU A 323 -4.12 -16.81 -3.16
N ARG A 324 -3.14 -16.57 -2.29
CA ARG A 324 -3.10 -15.38 -1.45
C ARG A 324 -3.03 -14.09 -2.27
N MET A 325 -2.35 -14.08 -3.41
CA MET A 325 -2.31 -12.93 -4.31
C MET A 325 -3.68 -12.67 -4.94
N VAL A 326 -4.35 -13.71 -5.45
CA VAL A 326 -5.70 -13.58 -6.04
C VAL A 326 -6.69 -13.01 -5.02
N VAL A 327 -6.70 -13.54 -3.79
CA VAL A 327 -7.56 -13.02 -2.72
C VAL A 327 -7.20 -11.59 -2.38
N GLN A 328 -5.91 -11.24 -2.28
CA GLN A 328 -5.49 -9.86 -2.03
C GLN A 328 -5.96 -8.91 -3.14
N GLU A 329 -5.90 -9.29 -4.41
CA GLU A 329 -6.40 -8.47 -5.53
C GLU A 329 -7.93 -8.28 -5.46
N LYS A 330 -8.68 -9.30 -5.01
CA LYS A 330 -10.12 -9.17 -4.75
C LYS A 330 -10.39 -8.14 -3.64
N LEU A 331 -9.64 -8.19 -2.53
CA LEU A 331 -9.76 -7.21 -1.43
C LEU A 331 -9.34 -5.80 -1.86
N ASP A 332 -8.33 -5.67 -2.71
CA ASP A 332 -7.90 -4.38 -3.27
C ASP A 332 -9.05 -3.73 -4.06
N LYS A 333 -9.78 -4.51 -4.86
CA LYS A 333 -10.96 -4.03 -5.60
C LYS A 333 -12.07 -3.54 -4.67
N PHE A 334 -12.29 -4.19 -3.53
CA PHE A 334 -13.25 -3.72 -2.52
C PHE A 334 -12.78 -2.40 -1.89
N HIS A 335 -11.50 -2.25 -1.56
CA HIS A 335 -10.97 -0.98 -1.06
C HIS A 335 -11.21 0.16 -2.05
N THR A 336 -10.92 -0.06 -3.33
CA THR A 336 -11.18 0.92 -4.38
C THR A 336 -12.66 1.23 -4.51
N LEU A 337 -13.54 0.23 -4.46
CA LEU A 337 -15.00 0.42 -4.52
C LEU A 337 -15.53 1.24 -3.33
N PHE A 338 -15.11 0.95 -2.10
CA PHE A 338 -15.50 1.75 -0.93
C PHE A 338 -14.96 3.19 -1.01
N ALA A 339 -13.73 3.37 -1.50
CA ALA A 339 -13.18 4.70 -1.71
C ALA A 339 -13.93 5.47 -2.81
N GLU A 340 -14.37 4.82 -3.88
CA GLU A 340 -15.22 5.40 -4.93
C GLU A 340 -16.60 5.79 -4.40
N ILE A 341 -17.23 4.94 -3.59
CA ILE A 341 -18.50 5.25 -2.91
C ILE A 341 -18.32 6.47 -2.00
N ALA A 342 -17.29 6.47 -1.15
CA ALA A 342 -16.98 7.60 -0.27
C ALA A 342 -16.80 8.89 -1.07
N ARG A 343 -15.99 8.87 -2.13
CA ARG A 343 -15.84 10.03 -3.03
C ARG A 343 -17.15 10.46 -3.70
N GLY A 344 -18.04 9.52 -4.00
CA GLY A 344 -19.36 9.77 -4.59
C GLY A 344 -20.36 10.39 -3.62
N LEU A 345 -20.29 10.07 -2.32
CA LEU A 345 -21.13 10.69 -1.29
C LEU A 345 -20.80 12.18 -1.08
N VAL A 346 -19.57 12.56 -1.40
CA VAL A 346 -19.03 13.93 -1.32
C VAL A 346 -19.29 14.71 -2.63
N SER A 347 -20.33 14.37 -3.40
CA SER A 347 -20.70 15.06 -4.65
C SER A 347 -21.86 16.04 -4.41
N GLY A 348 -21.69 17.34 -4.70
CA GLY A 348 -22.73 18.36 -4.47
C GLY A 348 -22.21 19.81 -4.53
N ASP A 349 -22.98 20.77 -4.01
CA ASP A 349 -22.57 22.19 -3.86
C ASP A 349 -22.01 22.52 -2.46
N SER A 350 -21.87 21.51 -1.61
CA SER A 350 -21.50 21.65 -0.20
C SER A 350 -19.98 21.78 0.03
N VAL A 351 -19.53 22.12 1.24
CA VAL A 351 -18.08 22.24 1.60
C VAL A 351 -17.34 20.94 1.28
N SER A 352 -17.98 19.83 1.58
CA SER A 352 -17.50 18.49 1.28
C SER A 352 -17.19 18.36 -0.22
N ALA A 353 -18.12 18.76 -1.08
CA ALA A 353 -17.92 18.70 -2.53
C ALA A 353 -16.88 19.69 -3.05
N GLN A 354 -16.79 20.87 -2.42
CA GLN A 354 -15.71 21.81 -2.70
C GLN A 354 -14.33 21.19 -2.42
N LEU A 355 -14.19 20.39 -1.37
CA LEU A 355 -12.96 19.65 -1.08
C LEU A 355 -12.74 18.54 -2.10
N ASN A 356 -13.75 17.75 -2.46
CA ASN A 356 -13.61 16.67 -3.46
C ASN A 356 -13.10 17.19 -4.82
N SER A 357 -13.47 18.42 -5.20
CA SER A 357 -12.98 19.05 -6.44
C SER A 357 -11.47 19.33 -6.46
N LEU A 358 -10.80 19.32 -5.31
CA LEU A 358 -9.35 19.51 -5.19
C LEU A 358 -8.56 18.23 -5.49
N ARG A 359 -9.24 17.09 -5.64
CA ARG A 359 -8.62 15.78 -5.71
C ARG A 359 -7.73 15.61 -6.94
N HIS A 360 -6.55 15.05 -6.72
CA HIS A 360 -5.74 14.48 -7.77
C HIS A 360 -6.05 12.98 -7.94
N GLU A 361 -6.58 12.57 -9.10
CA GLU A 361 -6.67 11.13 -9.44
C GLU A 361 -5.28 10.54 -9.62
N THR A 362 -4.84 9.74 -8.65
CA THR A 362 -3.46 9.27 -8.59
C THR A 362 -3.32 7.82 -9.00
N LYS A 363 -2.30 7.54 -9.82
CA LYS A 363 -1.80 6.18 -10.07
C LYS A 363 -0.55 5.98 -9.22
N PHE A 364 -0.61 5.06 -8.27
CA PHE A 364 0.51 4.73 -7.41
C PHE A 364 1.40 3.66 -8.05
N SER A 365 2.72 3.80 -7.92
CA SER A 365 3.69 2.78 -8.33
C SER A 365 3.56 1.48 -7.53
N LYS A 366 3.03 1.55 -6.29
CA LYS A 366 2.88 0.41 -5.38
C LYS A 366 1.44 0.22 -4.94
N ALA A 367 0.87 -0.96 -5.22
CA ALA A 367 -0.49 -1.35 -4.81
C ALA A 367 -0.76 -1.21 -3.30
N ARG A 368 0.25 -1.46 -2.45
CA ARG A 368 0.14 -1.26 -0.99
C ARG A 368 -0.23 0.19 -0.63
N ARG A 369 0.30 1.18 -1.34
CA ARG A 369 0.03 2.60 -1.06
C ARG A 369 -1.35 3.01 -1.55
N ALA A 370 -1.75 2.52 -2.73
CA ALA A 370 -3.11 2.67 -3.24
C ALA A 370 -4.13 2.15 -2.21
N ARG A 371 -3.94 0.92 -1.71
CA ARG A 371 -4.74 0.37 -0.60
C ARG A 371 -4.76 1.24 0.64
N ALA A 372 -3.58 1.67 1.10
CA ALA A 372 -3.47 2.47 2.32
C ALA A 372 -4.19 3.82 2.16
N MET A 373 -4.19 4.38 0.96
CA MET A 373 -4.91 5.59 0.60
C MET A 373 -6.43 5.34 0.55
N ASP A 374 -6.88 4.35 -0.21
CA ASP A 374 -8.30 4.00 -0.34
C ASP A 374 -8.93 3.67 1.03
N LYS A 375 -8.18 2.99 1.90
CA LYS A 375 -8.60 2.75 3.28
C LYS A 375 -8.81 4.03 4.08
N ARG A 376 -7.92 5.03 3.95
CA ARG A 376 -8.06 6.32 4.63
C ARG A 376 -9.26 7.08 4.10
N ILE A 377 -9.44 7.05 2.78
CA ILE A 377 -10.54 7.74 2.12
C ILE A 377 -11.87 7.23 2.64
N ALA A 378 -12.01 5.90 2.71
CA ALA A 378 -13.21 5.29 3.24
C ALA A 378 -13.38 5.56 4.74
N SER A 379 -12.32 5.59 5.55
CA SER A 379 -12.44 5.86 7.00
C SER A 379 -12.71 7.32 7.37
N ASN A 380 -12.37 8.27 6.50
CA ASN A 380 -12.47 9.70 6.79
C ASN A 380 -13.77 10.33 6.30
N ILE A 381 -14.64 9.56 5.63
CA ILE A 381 -15.87 10.08 5.01
C ILE A 381 -16.81 10.72 6.04
N ASP A 382 -17.08 10.03 7.15
CA ASP A 382 -18.01 10.49 8.18
C ASP A 382 -17.52 11.78 8.82
N GLU A 383 -16.21 11.87 9.07
CA GLU A 383 -15.60 13.09 9.61
C GLU A 383 -15.73 14.27 8.64
N ILE A 384 -15.58 14.06 7.33
CA ILE A 384 -15.75 15.14 6.34
C ILE A 384 -17.22 15.57 6.24
N LEU A 385 -18.16 14.62 6.23
CA LEU A 385 -19.59 14.95 6.17
C LEU A 385 -20.05 15.74 7.41
N ALA A 386 -19.40 15.51 8.58
CA ALA A 386 -19.69 16.25 9.80
C ALA A 386 -19.14 17.69 9.83
N ILE A 387 -18.21 18.06 8.94
CA ILE A 387 -17.58 19.40 8.94
C ILE A 387 -18.61 20.51 8.77
N GLU A 388 -19.59 20.32 7.89
CA GLU A 388 -20.63 21.32 7.62
C GLU A 388 -21.48 21.56 8.87
N ASP A 389 -21.95 20.47 9.50
CA ASP A 389 -22.70 20.53 10.76
C ASP A 389 -21.89 21.18 11.89
N GLU A 390 -20.57 20.96 11.94
CA GLU A 390 -19.69 21.58 12.94
C GLU A 390 -19.47 23.07 12.68
N LEU A 391 -19.28 23.47 11.42
CA LEU A 391 -19.13 24.87 11.03
C LEU A 391 -20.41 25.68 11.25
N GLU A 392 -21.59 25.10 10.98
CA GLU A 392 -22.89 25.73 11.25
C GLU A 392 -23.17 25.92 12.75
N LYS A 393 -22.60 25.06 13.61
CA LYS A 393 -22.74 25.18 15.07
C LYS A 393 -21.86 26.26 15.68
N LEU A 394 -20.90 26.82 14.94
CA LEU A 394 -20.07 27.90 15.45
C LEU A 394 -20.91 29.17 15.70
N PRO A 395 -20.70 29.86 16.84
CA PRO A 395 -21.31 31.16 17.05
C PRO A 395 -20.78 32.18 16.02
N PRO A 396 -21.55 33.25 15.72
CA PRO A 396 -21.06 34.34 14.89
C PRO A 396 -19.73 34.89 15.42
N PRO A 397 -18.71 35.09 14.56
CA PRO A 397 -17.39 35.50 15.01
C PRO A 397 -17.41 36.91 15.56
N ASN A 398 -16.55 37.18 16.53
CA ASN A 398 -16.36 38.54 17.04
C ASN A 398 -15.57 39.40 16.02
N LEU A 399 -16.29 40.12 15.16
CA LEU A 399 -15.71 40.92 14.08
C LEU A 399 -14.83 42.09 14.56
N GLU A 400 -14.97 42.55 15.81
CA GLU A 400 -14.14 43.63 16.36
C GLU A 400 -12.66 43.26 16.39
N LEU A 401 -12.33 41.97 16.56
CA LEU A 401 -10.95 41.48 16.58
C LEU A 401 -10.23 41.64 15.24
N PHE A 402 -10.96 41.90 14.15
CA PHE A 402 -10.43 41.95 12.79
C PHE A 402 -10.44 43.36 12.17
N LYS A 403 -11.07 44.35 12.80
CA LYS A 403 -11.25 45.69 12.21
C LYS A 403 -9.95 46.43 11.93
N ASP A 404 -8.99 46.29 12.84
CA ASP A 404 -7.70 46.98 12.77
C ASP A 404 -6.61 46.13 12.09
N MET A 405 -6.97 44.93 11.58
CA MET A 405 -6.02 44.03 10.93
C MET A 405 -5.93 44.34 9.43
N GLU A 406 -4.75 44.75 8.97
CA GLU A 406 -4.44 44.97 7.55
C GLU A 406 -4.12 43.65 6.80
N LEU A 407 -4.92 42.61 7.02
CA LEU A 407 -4.77 41.32 6.35
C LEU A 407 -5.83 41.17 5.26
N SER A 408 -5.41 40.86 4.04
CA SER A 408 -6.30 40.58 2.91
C SER A 408 -5.78 39.45 2.04
N CYS A 409 -6.69 38.81 1.32
CA CYS A 409 -6.33 37.81 0.32
C CYS A 409 -5.68 38.48 -0.89
N SER A 410 -4.48 38.03 -1.26
CA SER A 410 -3.74 38.58 -2.39
C SER A 410 -4.35 38.27 -3.77
N LEU A 411 -5.33 37.35 -3.85
CA LEU A 411 -6.02 36.99 -5.10
C LEU A 411 -7.36 37.73 -5.24
N SER A 412 -8.21 37.66 -4.22
CA SER A 412 -9.55 38.27 -4.26
C SER A 412 -9.59 39.71 -3.77
N ASN A 413 -8.53 40.17 -3.10
CA ASN A 413 -8.49 41.42 -2.32
C ASN A 413 -9.50 41.49 -1.16
N SER A 414 -10.17 40.38 -0.82
CA SER A 414 -11.08 40.32 0.33
C SER A 414 -10.28 40.51 1.62
N SER A 415 -10.72 41.45 2.46
CA SER A 415 -10.15 41.66 3.79
C SER A 415 -10.47 40.47 4.71
N ILE A 416 -9.65 40.27 5.75
CA ILE A 416 -9.94 39.26 6.78
C ILE A 416 -11.30 39.48 7.43
N LEU A 417 -11.73 40.74 7.59
CA LEU A 417 -13.04 41.07 8.13
C LEU A 417 -14.18 40.59 7.22
N GLU A 418 -14.05 40.75 5.91
CA GLU A 418 -15.02 40.22 4.94
C GLU A 418 -15.03 38.69 4.94
N ILE A 419 -13.85 38.07 4.90
CA ILE A 419 -13.71 36.60 4.96
C ILE A 419 -14.38 36.03 6.21
N MET A 420 -14.14 36.65 7.37
CA MET A 420 -14.73 36.20 8.63
C MET A 420 -16.23 36.49 8.70
N ARG A 421 -16.74 37.54 8.06
CA ARG A 421 -18.17 37.88 8.09
C ARG A 421 -19.00 37.04 7.13
N ASP A 422 -18.50 36.79 5.93
CA ASP A 422 -19.34 36.38 4.80
C ASP A 422 -19.59 34.86 4.76
N THR A 423 -18.66 34.03 5.23
CA THR A 423 -18.81 32.57 5.23
C THR A 423 -18.05 31.91 6.38
N PRO A 424 -18.60 30.88 7.07
CA PRO A 424 -17.88 30.13 8.10
C PRO A 424 -16.80 29.19 7.53
N ASN A 425 -16.84 28.93 6.22
CA ASN A 425 -15.99 27.94 5.57
C ASN A 425 -14.64 28.50 5.12
N ASP A 426 -14.50 29.83 5.08
CA ASP A 426 -13.29 30.51 4.62
C ASP A 426 -12.47 31.08 5.78
N PHE A 427 -11.16 31.12 5.55
CA PHE A 427 -10.14 31.57 6.48
C PHE A 427 -8.83 31.82 5.71
N LEU A 428 -7.93 32.62 6.27
CA LEU A 428 -6.61 32.87 5.66
C LEU A 428 -5.61 31.70 5.82
N VAL A 429 -4.91 31.43 4.73
CA VAL A 429 -3.79 30.49 4.59
C VAL A 429 -2.56 31.18 4.02
N PHE A 430 -1.38 30.58 4.21
CA PHE A 430 -0.16 30.97 3.50
C PHE A 430 0.25 29.89 2.48
N PRO A 431 0.83 30.27 1.33
CA PRO A 431 1.19 29.33 0.28
C PRO A 431 2.57 28.72 0.50
N LEU A 432 2.77 27.52 -0.05
CA LEU A 432 4.05 26.85 -0.13
C LEU A 432 4.20 26.18 -1.50
N ARG A 433 5.45 25.99 -1.92
CA ARG A 433 5.78 25.07 -3.00
C ARG A 433 6.43 23.83 -2.42
N ILE A 434 5.81 22.67 -2.65
CA ILE A 434 6.27 21.38 -2.12
C ILE A 434 6.33 20.30 -3.20
N ALA A 435 7.31 19.40 -3.10
CA ALA A 435 7.32 18.14 -3.82
C ALA A 435 6.90 17.00 -2.87
N ARG A 436 6.03 16.12 -3.37
CA ARG A 436 5.41 15.05 -2.60
C ARG A 436 5.91 13.72 -3.14
N PRO A 437 6.86 13.03 -2.48
CA PRO A 437 7.17 11.67 -2.87
C PRO A 437 6.05 10.73 -2.44
N GLU A 438 5.83 9.62 -3.15
CA GLU A 438 4.82 8.63 -2.73
C GLU A 438 5.06 8.07 -1.31
N LEU A 439 6.31 8.11 -0.83
CA LEU A 439 6.67 7.76 0.54
C LEU A 439 6.01 8.67 1.59
N ALA A 440 5.59 9.88 1.22
CA ALA A 440 4.90 10.81 2.12
C ALA A 440 3.54 10.28 2.60
N ILE A 441 2.92 9.35 1.86
CA ILE A 441 1.69 8.67 2.28
C ILE A 441 1.95 7.88 3.55
N ASP A 442 3.06 7.14 3.61
CA ASP A 442 3.44 6.32 4.76
C ASP A 442 4.12 7.17 5.84
N ALA A 443 4.92 8.16 5.43
CA ALA A 443 5.73 9.01 6.30
C ALA A 443 5.63 10.49 5.86
N PRO A 444 4.63 11.25 6.35
CA PRO A 444 4.36 12.63 5.92
C PRO A 444 5.55 13.58 6.01
N THR A 445 6.46 13.35 6.97
CA THR A 445 7.73 14.08 7.11
C THR A 445 8.72 13.95 5.93
N GLN A 446 8.41 13.14 4.91
CA GLN A 446 9.25 12.95 3.72
C GLN A 446 8.91 13.93 2.58
N ILE A 447 7.93 14.81 2.73
CA ILE A 447 7.73 15.88 1.75
C ILE A 447 8.95 16.78 1.67
N ILE A 448 9.14 17.41 0.52
CA ILE A 448 10.23 18.35 0.27
C ILE A 448 9.63 19.74 0.14
N ILE A 449 10.04 20.65 1.02
CA ILE A 449 9.67 22.07 0.94
C ILE A 449 10.65 22.73 -0.01
N GLU A 450 10.17 23.09 -1.20
CA GLU A 450 10.98 23.74 -2.25
C GLU A 450 11.09 25.24 -1.98
N LYS A 451 9.95 25.87 -1.63
CA LYS A 451 9.88 27.31 -1.39
C LYS A 451 8.86 27.64 -0.30
N LEU A 452 9.27 28.52 0.60
CA LEU A 452 8.40 29.26 1.52
C LEU A 452 8.04 30.58 0.85
N MET A 453 6.75 30.86 0.74
CA MET A 453 6.24 32.01 -0.01
C MET A 453 5.59 33.03 0.93
N ILE A 454 5.61 34.29 0.51
CA ILE A 454 5.02 35.40 1.27
C ILE A 454 3.63 35.70 0.69
N GLY A 455 2.68 36.04 1.56
CA GLY A 455 1.34 36.47 1.18
C GLY A 455 0.27 35.67 1.88
N ASN A 456 -0.90 36.28 1.99
CA ASN A 456 -2.08 35.70 2.63
C ASN A 456 -3.15 35.45 1.58
N TYR A 457 -3.81 34.31 1.67
CA TYR A 457 -4.80 33.88 0.70
C TYR A 457 -6.02 33.37 1.42
N SER A 458 -7.22 33.71 0.94
CA SER A 458 -8.41 33.04 1.42
C SER A 458 -8.38 31.58 0.95
N PHE A 459 -8.81 30.68 1.80
CA PHE A 459 -8.87 29.26 1.48
C PHE A 459 -9.83 29.01 0.30
N ASP A 460 -10.92 29.77 0.20
CA ASP A 460 -11.81 29.73 -0.96
C ASP A 460 -11.10 30.14 -2.26
N SER A 461 -10.36 31.25 -2.25
CA SER A 461 -9.58 31.70 -3.42
C SER A 461 -8.50 30.67 -3.81
N PHE A 462 -7.90 30.01 -2.83
CA PHE A 462 -6.97 28.92 -3.06
C PHE A 462 -7.67 27.72 -3.73
N LYS A 463 -8.83 27.29 -3.22
CA LYS A 463 -9.63 26.20 -3.81
C LYS A 463 -10.02 26.49 -5.25
N ASP A 464 -10.45 27.72 -5.55
CA ASP A 464 -10.79 28.13 -6.91
C ASP A 464 -9.58 28.12 -7.84
N SER A 465 -8.41 28.51 -7.35
CA SER A 465 -7.15 28.42 -8.10
C SER A 465 -6.77 26.97 -8.39
N VAL A 466 -6.98 26.05 -7.45
CA VAL A 466 -6.79 24.61 -7.66
C VAL A 466 -7.72 24.09 -8.75
N ARG A 467 -9.02 24.38 -8.68
CA ARG A 467 -10.01 23.98 -9.69
C ARG A 467 -9.63 24.50 -11.07
N TYR A 468 -9.30 25.79 -11.15
CA TYR A 468 -8.89 26.42 -12.40
C TYR A 468 -7.63 25.76 -12.97
N ALA A 469 -6.60 25.53 -12.16
CA ALA A 469 -5.36 24.93 -12.62
C ALA A 469 -5.55 23.47 -13.06
N ILE A 470 -6.32 22.67 -12.31
CA ILE A 470 -6.61 21.28 -12.68
C ILE A 470 -7.38 21.22 -14.00
N ASN A 471 -8.42 22.05 -14.16
CA ASN A 471 -9.27 22.04 -15.36
C ASN A 471 -8.53 22.50 -16.61
N ASN A 472 -7.57 23.43 -16.49
CA ASN A 472 -6.87 24.01 -17.65
C ASN A 472 -5.52 23.34 -17.95
N LEU A 473 -4.76 22.94 -16.92
CA LEU A 473 -3.38 22.43 -17.07
C LEU A 473 -3.29 20.91 -16.85
N GLY A 474 -4.31 20.31 -16.22
CA GLY A 474 -4.28 18.95 -15.72
C GLY A 474 -3.60 18.84 -14.34
N SER A 475 -4.00 17.84 -13.56
CA SER A 475 -3.57 17.70 -12.15
C SER A 475 -2.05 17.60 -11.97
N GLN A 476 -1.34 17.01 -12.93
CA GLN A 476 0.12 16.86 -12.84
C GLN A 476 0.87 18.20 -13.00
N LYS A 477 0.42 19.08 -13.91
CA LYS A 477 1.01 20.43 -14.05
C LYS A 477 0.54 21.39 -12.97
N ALA A 478 -0.66 21.19 -12.42
CA ALA A 478 -1.16 22.01 -11.31
C ALA A 478 -0.48 21.68 -9.98
N LEU A 479 -0.33 20.39 -9.65
CA LEU A 479 0.05 19.93 -8.32
C LEU A 479 1.43 19.27 -8.24
N GLY A 480 2.02 18.89 -9.39
CA GLY A 480 3.29 18.16 -9.51
C GLY A 480 3.14 16.64 -9.53
N GLY A 481 2.02 16.12 -9.01
CA GLY A 481 1.83 14.68 -8.81
C GLY A 481 2.72 14.12 -7.69
N PHE A 482 2.83 12.79 -7.61
CA PHE A 482 3.85 12.17 -6.75
C PHE A 482 5.18 12.07 -7.50
N THR A 483 6.24 12.62 -6.91
CA THR A 483 7.60 12.59 -7.48
C THR A 483 8.43 11.46 -6.86
N ASP A 484 9.60 11.15 -7.41
CA ASP A 484 10.60 10.38 -6.66
C ASP A 484 11.26 11.25 -5.59
N VAL A 485 11.84 10.61 -4.58
CA VAL A 485 12.45 11.23 -3.39
C VAL A 485 13.55 12.26 -3.71
N SER A 486 14.09 12.25 -4.93
CA SER A 486 15.17 13.14 -5.39
C SER A 486 14.75 14.13 -6.48
N HIS A 487 13.49 14.15 -6.89
CA HIS A 487 13.02 15.02 -7.97
C HIS A 487 12.23 16.20 -7.41
N THR A 488 12.72 17.40 -7.69
CA THR A 488 11.98 18.66 -7.55
C THR A 488 10.96 18.79 -8.67
N ASN A 489 9.91 19.56 -8.43
CA ASN A 489 8.93 19.89 -9.45
C ASN A 489 9.57 20.78 -10.53
N ASP A 490 9.07 20.65 -11.76
CA ASP A 490 9.35 21.60 -12.84
C ASP A 490 8.87 23.01 -12.46
N ASP A 491 9.58 24.04 -12.91
CA ASP A 491 9.27 25.46 -12.65
C ASP A 491 7.96 25.94 -13.28
N ALA A 492 7.38 25.14 -14.18
CA ALA A 492 6.05 25.35 -14.72
C ALA A 492 4.92 24.79 -13.83
N VAL A 493 5.24 24.03 -12.76
CA VAL A 493 4.24 23.40 -11.91
C VAL A 493 3.73 24.36 -10.84
N GLY A 494 2.40 24.53 -10.79
CA GLY A 494 1.73 25.24 -9.70
C GLY A 494 0.36 25.79 -10.07
N LEU A 495 -0.21 26.53 -9.12
CA LEU A 495 -1.59 27.00 -9.10
C LEU A 495 -1.68 28.47 -9.52
N PHE A 496 -0.92 29.32 -8.83
CA PHE A 496 -0.86 30.75 -9.06
C PHE A 496 0.52 31.28 -8.63
N ARG A 497 0.88 32.47 -9.12
CA ARG A 497 2.12 33.15 -8.73
C ARG A 497 1.89 34.04 -7.52
N GLY A 498 2.74 33.91 -6.51
CA GLY A 498 2.76 34.80 -5.36
C GLY A 498 3.33 36.19 -5.68
N PRO A 499 3.26 37.15 -4.74
CA PRO A 499 3.94 38.44 -4.83
C PRO A 499 5.45 38.33 -5.08
N ASP A 500 6.05 37.21 -4.70
CA ASP A 500 7.46 36.87 -4.95
C ASP A 500 7.72 36.33 -6.37
N GLY A 501 6.69 36.17 -7.19
CA GLY A 501 6.76 35.65 -8.56
C GLY A 501 6.84 34.12 -8.66
N GLU A 502 6.89 33.43 -7.53
CA GLU A 502 7.03 31.97 -7.44
C GLU A 502 5.66 31.29 -7.56
N LEU A 503 5.64 30.07 -8.11
CA LEU A 503 4.42 29.27 -8.20
C LEU A 503 4.16 28.48 -6.91
N SER A 504 2.93 28.59 -6.38
CA SER A 504 2.47 27.79 -5.24
C SER A 504 1.76 26.52 -5.69
N ASN A 505 1.87 25.43 -4.93
CA ASN A 505 1.07 24.20 -5.15
C ASN A 505 0.49 23.58 -3.87
N ALA A 506 0.59 24.31 -2.76
CA ALA A 506 0.12 23.88 -1.45
C ALA A 506 -0.16 25.10 -0.57
N CYS A 507 -0.92 24.90 0.50
CA CYS A 507 -1.13 25.92 1.52
C CYS A 507 -1.24 25.29 2.90
N LEU A 508 -0.96 26.09 3.93
CA LEU A 508 -1.19 25.75 5.32
C LEU A 508 -1.92 26.90 6.03
N PRO A 509 -2.74 26.61 7.04
CA PRO A 509 -3.52 27.63 7.70
C PRO A 509 -2.68 28.50 8.62
N LEU A 510 -3.12 29.75 8.73
CA LEU A 510 -2.66 30.70 9.74
C LEU A 510 -3.48 30.54 11.03
N PHE A 511 -2.96 31.00 12.15
CA PHE A 511 -3.66 31.04 13.43
C PHE A 511 -4.45 32.34 13.59
N ILE A 512 -3.80 33.50 13.40
CA ILE A 512 -4.32 34.87 13.54
C ILE A 512 -4.87 35.19 14.94
N ASN A 513 -5.96 34.54 15.34
CA ASN A 513 -6.57 34.60 16.67
C ASN A 513 -7.50 33.40 16.90
N GLU A 514 -8.01 33.27 18.13
CA GLU A 514 -8.91 32.18 18.53
C GLU A 514 -10.20 32.07 17.69
N GLU A 515 -10.76 33.19 17.23
CA GLU A 515 -11.99 33.17 16.42
C GLU A 515 -11.73 32.63 15.00
N HIS A 516 -10.58 32.96 14.42
CA HIS A 516 -10.12 32.39 13.16
C HIS A 516 -9.76 30.92 13.32
N TRP A 517 -9.04 30.57 14.39
CA TRP A 517 -8.61 29.21 14.68
C TRP A 517 -9.75 28.20 14.79
N LYS A 518 -10.89 28.57 15.39
CA LYS A 518 -12.07 27.68 15.48
C LYS A 518 -12.52 27.13 14.12
N ARG A 519 -12.43 27.94 13.06
CA ARG A 519 -12.77 27.50 11.69
C ARG A 519 -11.68 26.61 11.10
N VAL A 520 -10.43 26.97 11.36
CA VAL A 520 -9.26 26.20 10.92
C VAL A 520 -9.26 24.81 11.55
N GLU A 521 -9.52 24.71 12.85
CA GLU A 521 -9.47 23.45 13.60
C GLU A 521 -10.42 22.40 13.03
N ILE A 522 -11.67 22.80 12.73
CA ILE A 522 -12.68 21.92 12.12
C ILE A 522 -12.23 21.43 10.74
N GLN A 523 -11.61 22.31 9.94
CA GLN A 523 -11.17 21.99 8.58
C GLN A 523 -9.72 21.51 8.49
N LEU A 524 -9.02 21.34 9.61
CA LEU A 524 -7.58 21.06 9.60
C LEU A 524 -7.28 19.72 8.93
N LYS A 525 -8.05 18.67 9.25
CA LYS A 525 -7.86 17.32 8.72
C LYS A 525 -7.87 17.27 7.18
N PRO A 526 -8.90 17.79 6.48
CA PRO A 526 -8.90 17.77 5.02
C PRO A 526 -7.80 18.63 4.40
N ILE A 527 -7.42 19.76 5.02
CA ILE A 527 -6.28 20.57 4.55
C ILE A 527 -5.00 19.75 4.59
N LEU A 528 -4.74 19.03 5.69
CA LEU A 528 -3.56 18.18 5.83
C LEU A 528 -3.62 16.97 4.88
N GLY A 529 -4.79 16.37 4.68
CA GLY A 529 -5.01 15.34 3.67
C GLY A 529 -4.55 15.83 2.29
N TYR A 530 -5.06 16.98 1.85
CA TYR A 530 -4.68 17.60 0.59
C TYR A 530 -3.19 17.97 0.54
N PHE A 531 -2.67 18.62 1.59
CA PHE A 531 -1.28 19.07 1.65
C PHE A 531 -0.29 17.92 1.47
N PHE A 532 -0.49 16.78 2.14
CA PHE A 532 0.45 15.65 2.10
C PHE A 532 0.15 14.63 1.00
N THR A 533 -1.11 14.49 0.58
CA THR A 533 -1.54 13.37 -0.29
C THR A 533 -2.30 13.80 -1.54
N MET A 534 -2.54 15.10 -1.74
CA MET A 534 -3.33 15.67 -2.85
C MET A 534 -4.78 15.21 -2.90
N ASP A 535 -5.29 14.65 -1.79
CA ASP A 535 -6.69 14.26 -1.60
C ASP A 535 -7.11 14.66 -0.18
N PRO A 536 -8.14 15.52 -0.02
CA PRO A 536 -8.62 15.92 1.31
C PRO A 536 -9.05 14.74 2.19
N LEU A 537 -9.53 13.64 1.60
CA LEU A 537 -9.90 12.43 2.34
C LEU A 537 -8.68 11.57 2.72
N GLY A 538 -7.47 11.93 2.28
CA GLY A 538 -6.23 11.21 2.56
C GLY A 538 -5.61 11.47 3.94
N TYR A 539 -6.37 12.08 4.86
CA TYR A 539 -5.88 12.45 6.19
C TYR A 539 -5.41 11.24 7.03
N LYS A 540 -4.33 11.44 7.78
CA LYS A 540 -3.85 10.55 8.85
C LYS A 540 -3.18 11.40 9.93
N GLY A 541 -3.38 11.08 11.21
CA GLY A 541 -2.84 11.89 12.33
C GLY A 541 -1.32 12.12 12.31
N ASP A 542 -0.52 11.22 11.69
CA ASP A 542 0.92 11.43 11.47
C ASP A 542 1.24 12.72 10.69
N GLN A 543 0.29 13.25 9.91
CA GLN A 543 0.42 14.49 9.16
C GLN A 543 0.45 15.73 10.07
N MET A 544 -0.21 15.69 11.22
CA MET A 544 -0.14 16.78 12.20
C MET A 544 1.28 16.88 12.78
N ILE A 545 1.95 15.74 13.02
CA ILE A 545 3.36 15.71 13.46
C ILE A 545 4.28 16.32 12.40
N ALA A 546 3.95 16.16 11.11
CA ALA A 546 4.73 16.73 10.04
C ALA A 546 4.62 18.26 9.91
N LEU A 547 3.64 18.91 10.56
CA LEU A 547 3.62 20.38 10.67
C LEU A 547 4.84 20.91 11.41
N TYR A 548 5.31 20.23 12.45
CA TYR A 548 6.54 20.62 13.15
C TYR A 548 7.79 20.46 12.29
N MET A 549 7.79 19.54 11.32
CA MET A 549 8.87 19.46 10.32
C MET A 549 8.86 20.69 9.40
N VAL A 550 7.66 21.17 9.00
CA VAL A 550 7.51 22.42 8.24
C VAL A 550 8.01 23.61 9.06
N LEU A 551 7.59 23.73 10.32
CA LEU A 551 8.04 24.80 11.21
C LEU A 551 9.56 24.76 11.42
N GLY A 552 10.13 23.58 11.68
CA GLY A 552 11.58 23.40 11.79
C GLY A 552 12.33 23.83 10.52
N HIS A 553 11.77 23.56 9.34
CA HIS A 553 12.33 24.04 8.07
C HIS A 553 12.25 25.56 7.95
N MET A 554 11.13 26.18 8.33
CA MET A 554 10.95 27.62 8.34
C MET A 554 11.97 28.32 9.25
N LEU A 555 12.19 27.80 10.46
CA LEU A 555 13.20 28.31 11.40
C LEU A 555 14.62 28.21 10.81
N CYS A 556 14.96 27.10 10.15
CA CYS A 556 16.25 26.94 9.48
C CYS A 556 16.44 27.97 8.36
N LYS A 557 15.44 28.12 7.49
CA LYS A 557 15.47 29.11 6.40
C LYS A 557 15.62 30.54 6.92
N GLN A 558 14.83 30.90 7.93
CA GLN A 558 14.94 32.18 8.62
C GLN A 558 16.34 32.40 9.21
N SER A 559 16.92 31.42 9.89
CA SER A 559 18.27 31.56 10.45
C SER A 559 19.33 31.79 9.36
N LEU A 560 19.16 31.17 8.18
CA LEU A 560 20.08 31.30 7.06
C LEU A 560 20.02 32.66 6.37
N GLY A 561 19.04 33.51 6.68
CA GLY A 561 18.81 34.79 5.99
C GLY A 561 17.77 34.69 4.87
N GLU A 562 17.22 33.50 4.64
CA GLU A 562 16.12 33.26 3.70
C GLU A 562 14.80 33.48 4.45
N PHE A 563 13.73 33.98 3.81
CA PHE A 563 12.43 34.18 4.48
C PHE A 563 12.47 35.10 5.74
N CYS A 564 13.35 36.11 5.73
CA CYS A 564 13.63 37.01 6.85
C CYS A 564 12.91 38.36 6.83
N SER A 565 12.05 38.60 5.82
CA SER A 565 11.24 39.82 5.77
C SER A 565 10.33 39.93 6.98
N GLU A 566 9.80 41.12 7.27
CA GLU A 566 8.83 41.30 8.36
C GLU A 566 7.62 40.39 8.19
N ALA A 567 7.11 40.25 6.97
CA ALA A 567 6.05 39.32 6.64
C ALA A 567 6.45 37.85 6.86
N GLY A 568 7.66 37.44 6.46
CA GLY A 568 8.17 36.09 6.70
C GLY A 568 8.30 35.77 8.18
N LYS A 569 8.85 36.70 8.98
CA LYS A 569 8.92 36.59 10.45
C LYS A 569 7.55 36.48 11.09
N TRP A 570 6.59 37.27 10.63
CA TRP A 570 5.21 37.20 11.09
C TRP A 570 4.58 35.84 10.79
N ILE A 571 4.71 35.32 9.56
CA ILE A 571 4.21 33.98 9.18
C ILE A 571 4.84 32.89 10.05
N VAL A 572 6.16 32.94 10.32
CA VAL A 572 6.82 31.98 11.23
C VAL A 572 6.22 32.04 12.63
N SER A 573 6.05 33.25 13.18
CA SER A 573 5.47 33.45 14.50
C SER A 573 4.02 32.95 14.58
N ASP A 574 3.22 33.25 13.57
CA ASP A 574 1.82 32.84 13.50
C ASP A 574 1.68 31.32 13.30
N PHE A 575 2.49 30.72 12.42
CA PHE A 575 2.50 29.27 12.23
C PHE A 575 3.03 28.51 13.47
N THR A 576 3.86 29.15 14.30
CA THR A 576 4.24 28.63 15.62
C THR A 576 3.02 28.57 16.55
N GLN A 577 2.12 29.55 16.48
CA GLN A 577 0.84 29.50 17.21
C GLN A 577 -0.06 28.39 16.68
N THR A 578 -0.15 28.20 15.36
CA THR A 578 -0.85 27.05 14.75
C THR A 578 -0.32 25.74 15.31
N CYS A 579 1.01 25.54 15.31
CA CYS A 579 1.62 24.31 15.84
C CYS A 579 1.41 24.14 17.35
N THR A 580 1.34 25.24 18.11
CA THR A 580 1.05 25.22 19.56
C THR A 580 -0.38 24.77 19.84
N HIS A 581 -1.37 25.25 19.08
CA HIS A 581 -2.78 24.84 19.23
C HIS A 581 -3.06 23.43 18.71
N VAL A 582 -2.27 22.94 17.76
CA VAL A 582 -2.32 21.56 17.28
C VAL A 582 -1.71 20.57 18.29
N LEU A 583 -0.78 21.02 19.15
CA LEU A 583 -0.02 20.15 20.05
C LEU A 583 -0.89 19.24 20.94
N PRO A 584 -1.97 19.71 21.59
CA PRO A 584 -2.85 18.84 22.38
C PRO A 584 -3.49 17.71 21.56
N LEU A 585 -3.88 17.99 20.32
CA LEU A 585 -4.45 17.00 19.41
C LEU A 585 -3.41 15.93 19.04
N VAL A 586 -2.17 16.35 18.82
CA VAL A 586 -1.06 15.43 18.52
C VAL A 586 -0.70 14.59 19.74
N MET A 587 -0.60 15.19 20.92
CA MET A 587 -0.32 14.48 22.17
C MET A 587 -1.37 13.39 22.43
N LYS A 588 -2.66 13.70 22.22
CA LYS A 588 -3.74 12.70 22.28
C LYS A 588 -3.54 11.58 21.26
N TYR A 589 -3.27 11.92 20.00
CA TYR A 589 -3.06 10.94 18.92
C TYR A 589 -1.87 10.00 19.18
N VAL A 590 -0.77 10.54 19.69
CA VAL A 590 0.44 9.77 20.05
C VAL A 590 0.16 8.88 21.27
N GLY A 591 -0.52 9.41 22.29
CA GLY A 591 -0.92 8.69 23.51
C GLY A 591 -1.85 7.50 23.26
N GLU A 592 -2.72 7.58 22.25
CA GLU A 592 -3.57 6.47 21.81
C GLU A 592 -2.80 5.38 21.03
N GLY A 593 -1.49 5.55 20.84
CA GLY A 593 -0.63 4.57 20.14
C GLY A 593 -0.88 4.50 18.64
N ARG A 594 -1.57 5.49 18.05
CA ARG A 594 -1.87 5.53 16.61
C ARG A 594 -0.69 6.03 15.77
N TYR A 595 0.28 6.70 16.40
CA TYR A 595 1.49 7.15 15.73
C TYR A 595 2.30 5.96 15.20
N SER A 596 2.77 6.07 13.95
CA SER A 596 3.56 5.01 13.31
C SER A 596 4.95 4.81 13.91
N GLY A 597 5.50 5.81 14.60
CA GLY A 597 6.75 5.69 15.35
C GLY A 597 6.58 4.92 16.67
N ARG A 598 7.67 4.78 17.43
CA ARG A 598 7.68 4.03 18.70
C ARG A 598 7.23 4.84 19.92
N VAL A 599 7.35 6.17 19.86
CA VAL A 599 7.06 7.10 20.96
C VAL A 599 5.57 7.13 21.30
N ARG A 600 5.23 7.24 22.58
CA ARG A 600 3.84 7.23 23.08
C ARG A 600 3.47 8.44 23.97
N GLY A 601 4.44 9.24 24.38
CA GLY A 601 4.27 10.49 25.13
C GLY A 601 4.76 11.70 24.32
N ASP A 602 5.42 12.64 24.99
CA ASP A 602 6.01 13.80 24.33
C ASP A 602 7.22 13.36 23.50
N LEU A 603 7.15 13.62 22.18
CA LEU A 603 8.17 13.20 21.23
C LEU A 603 9.56 13.76 21.56
N LEU A 604 9.63 14.97 22.10
CA LEU A 604 10.87 15.65 22.40
C LEU A 604 11.45 15.21 23.74
N GLU A 605 10.62 15.06 24.77
CA GLU A 605 11.05 14.53 26.08
C GLU A 605 11.58 13.10 25.94
N GLU A 606 10.82 12.22 25.27
CA GLU A 606 11.24 10.84 25.02
C GLU A 606 12.51 10.74 24.16
N PHE A 607 12.68 11.68 23.21
CA PHE A 607 13.89 11.77 22.38
C PHE A 607 15.13 12.11 23.21
N VAL A 608 14.99 13.06 24.16
CA VAL A 608 16.09 13.45 25.05
C VAL A 608 16.38 12.36 26.07
N GLU A 609 15.36 11.71 26.62
CA GLU A 609 15.50 10.68 27.66
C GLU A 609 16.29 9.45 27.21
N ALA A 610 15.94 8.86 26.06
CA ALA A 610 16.45 7.55 25.67
C ALA A 610 16.93 7.48 24.20
N PRO A 611 18.12 6.92 23.92
CA PRO A 611 18.62 6.78 22.54
C PRO A 611 17.74 5.95 21.61
N ILE A 612 16.99 4.97 22.15
CA ILE A 612 16.07 4.13 21.36
C ILE A 612 14.97 4.96 20.66
N ASN A 613 14.66 6.14 21.19
CA ASN A 613 13.67 7.06 20.65
C ASN A 613 14.24 8.01 19.59
N ARG A 614 15.56 8.03 19.39
CA ARG A 614 16.25 8.88 18.41
C ARG A 614 16.36 8.24 17.02
N THR A 615 16.10 6.93 16.95
CA THR A 615 16.25 6.15 15.72
C THR A 615 15.36 6.68 14.59
N LYS A 616 15.74 6.40 13.33
CA LYS A 616 14.92 6.79 12.18
C LYS A 616 13.53 6.13 12.18
N GLU A 617 13.41 4.95 12.78
CA GLU A 617 12.11 4.25 12.95
C GLU A 617 11.19 4.97 13.93
N SER A 618 11.75 5.50 15.01
CA SER A 618 11.01 6.32 15.98
C SER A 618 10.68 7.68 15.38
N MET A 619 11.61 8.28 14.63
CA MET A 619 11.47 9.63 14.10
C MET A 619 12.22 9.84 12.78
N ASN A 620 11.46 9.99 11.70
CA ASN A 620 12.01 10.07 10.36
C ASN A 620 12.80 11.36 10.06
N SER A 621 12.37 12.51 10.61
CA SER A 621 13.00 13.82 10.36
C SER A 621 13.30 14.54 11.67
N LEU A 622 14.55 15.00 11.82
CA LEU A 622 14.98 15.77 12.99
C LEU A 622 14.43 17.21 12.99
N LEU A 623 13.95 17.71 11.85
CA LEU A 623 13.29 19.01 11.80
C LEU A 623 12.00 19.03 12.62
N VAL A 624 11.36 17.87 12.82
CA VAL A 624 10.22 17.74 13.74
C VAL A 624 10.63 18.22 15.14
N MET A 625 11.81 17.84 15.65
CA MET A 625 12.27 18.25 16.97
C MET A 625 12.51 19.74 17.07
N LEU A 626 12.97 20.39 16.00
CA LEU A 626 13.18 21.83 16.02
C LEU A 626 11.85 22.58 16.11
N GLY A 627 10.87 22.22 15.27
CA GLY A 627 9.54 22.83 15.36
C GLY A 627 8.83 22.49 16.68
N TRP A 628 8.96 21.26 17.15
CA TRP A 628 8.36 20.82 18.43
C TRP A 628 8.99 21.55 19.61
N ASN A 629 10.31 21.72 19.61
CA ASN A 629 11.02 22.48 20.61
C ASN A 629 10.61 23.96 20.59
N GLU A 630 10.35 24.53 19.42
CA GLU A 630 9.89 25.93 19.33
C GLU A 630 8.54 26.13 20.02
N CYS A 631 7.65 25.14 19.99
CA CYS A 631 6.37 25.19 20.69
C CYS A 631 6.47 24.88 22.19
N THR A 632 7.31 23.91 22.58
CA THR A 632 7.39 23.39 23.97
C THR A 632 8.45 24.07 24.84
N LYS A 633 9.45 24.70 24.20
CA LYS A 633 10.62 25.33 24.83
C LYS A 633 11.40 24.38 25.74
N LEU A 634 11.48 23.08 25.40
CA LEU A 634 12.19 22.10 26.23
C LEU A 634 13.70 22.38 26.29
N ARG A 635 14.32 22.78 25.17
CA ARG A 635 15.74 23.17 25.11
C ARG A 635 16.05 24.32 26.08
N ASP A 636 15.10 25.20 26.37
CA ASP A 636 15.31 26.30 27.32
C ASP A 636 15.33 25.80 28.77
N ARG A 637 14.72 24.64 29.05
CA ARG A 637 14.71 23.99 30.37
C ARG A 637 15.94 23.12 30.60
N ASP A 638 16.38 22.38 29.57
CA ASP A 638 17.53 21.48 29.63
C ASP A 638 18.34 21.53 28.32
N THR A 639 19.04 22.65 28.14
CA THR A 639 19.79 22.94 26.91
C THR A 639 20.87 21.90 26.67
N GLU A 640 21.58 21.49 27.71
CA GLU A 640 22.72 20.61 27.58
C GLU A 640 22.27 19.21 27.13
N ARG A 641 21.29 18.59 27.81
CA ARG A 641 20.83 17.25 27.37
C ARG A 641 20.23 17.27 25.98
N PHE A 642 19.45 18.30 25.65
CA PHE A 642 18.90 18.44 24.30
C PHE A 642 20.02 18.57 23.26
N ASP A 643 20.97 19.49 23.46
CA ASP A 643 22.05 19.74 22.51
C ASP A 643 22.91 18.47 22.31
N PHE A 644 23.24 17.73 23.38
CA PHE A 644 23.94 16.44 23.25
C PHE A 644 23.14 15.41 22.45
N ALA A 645 21.88 15.18 22.81
CA ALA A 645 21.03 14.18 22.16
C ALA A 645 20.80 14.51 20.67
N PHE A 646 20.50 15.77 20.37
CA PHE A 646 20.16 16.23 19.04
C PHE A 646 21.39 16.27 18.12
N VAL A 647 22.50 16.87 18.58
CA VAL A 647 23.71 17.03 17.76
C VAL A 647 24.36 15.68 17.45
N GLU A 648 24.42 14.75 18.41
CA GLU A 648 24.93 13.40 18.16
C GLU A 648 24.14 12.69 17.06
N GLU A 649 22.81 12.78 17.12
CA GLU A 649 21.94 12.17 16.12
C GLU A 649 22.05 12.87 14.75
N VAL A 650 22.26 14.18 14.71
CA VAL A 650 22.60 14.92 13.47
C VAL A 650 23.88 14.37 12.86
N TRP A 651 24.95 14.24 13.65
CA TRP A 651 26.24 13.71 13.18
C TRP A 651 26.10 12.28 12.69
N ARG A 652 25.43 11.42 13.45
CA ARG A 652 25.18 10.02 13.07
C ARG A 652 24.43 9.92 11.74
N ARG A 653 23.36 10.71 11.55
CA ARG A 653 22.60 10.75 10.28
C ARG A 653 23.42 11.31 9.12
N ALA A 654 24.26 12.31 9.38
CA ALA A 654 25.18 12.86 8.37
C ALA A 654 26.20 11.81 7.91
N PHE A 655 26.82 11.08 8.84
CA PHE A 655 27.71 9.96 8.52
C PHE A 655 26.97 8.81 7.82
N THR A 656 25.75 8.47 8.27
CA THR A 656 24.91 7.47 7.57
C THR A 656 24.76 7.81 6.09
N ALA A 657 24.48 9.08 5.81
CA ALA A 657 24.23 9.57 4.46
C ALA A 657 25.52 9.73 3.65
N MET A 658 26.66 10.01 4.28
CA MET A 658 27.98 10.07 3.65
C MET A 658 28.48 8.69 3.24
N PHE A 659 28.31 7.69 4.12
CA PHE A 659 28.77 6.32 3.89
C PHE A 659 27.73 5.41 3.25
N LYS A 660 26.59 5.96 2.81
CA LYS A 660 25.52 5.16 2.19
C LYS A 660 26.06 4.46 0.93
N GLY A 661 26.13 3.13 0.97
CA GLY A 661 26.64 2.31 -0.13
C GLY A 661 28.16 2.16 -0.18
N GLN A 662 28.89 2.71 0.80
CA GLN A 662 30.34 2.58 0.91
C GLN A 662 30.75 1.46 1.90
N PRO A 663 31.94 0.84 1.72
CA PRO A 663 32.50 -0.08 2.72
C PRO A 663 32.71 0.60 4.09
N ARG A 664 32.55 -0.15 5.18
CA ARG A 664 32.75 0.39 6.55
C ARG A 664 34.21 0.68 6.91
N ASN A 665 35.17 0.28 6.09
CA ASN A 665 36.61 0.39 6.39
C ASN A 665 37.03 1.82 6.78
N GLN A 666 36.54 2.84 6.09
CA GLN A 666 36.89 4.23 6.41
C GLN A 666 36.34 4.66 7.78
N ILE A 667 35.14 4.21 8.14
CA ILE A 667 34.55 4.44 9.47
C ILE A 667 35.41 3.74 10.51
N ASP A 668 35.80 2.49 10.25
CA ASP A 668 36.60 1.69 11.17
C ASP A 668 38.00 2.31 11.37
N GLU A 669 38.64 2.82 10.31
CA GLU A 669 39.92 3.54 10.36
C GLU A 669 39.85 4.84 11.19
N TRP A 670 38.78 5.63 11.01
CA TRP A 670 38.55 6.83 11.82
C TRP A 670 38.25 6.47 13.28
N LEU A 671 37.45 5.43 13.52
CA LEU A 671 37.14 4.97 14.86
C LEU A 671 38.40 4.44 15.57
N GLU A 672 39.23 3.68 14.87
CA GLU A 672 40.51 3.17 15.36
C GLU A 672 41.48 4.31 15.70
N SER A 673 41.54 5.33 14.84
CA SER A 673 42.32 6.56 15.08
C SER A 673 41.86 7.31 16.33
N LEU A 674 40.55 7.42 16.53
CA LEU A 674 39.95 8.09 17.69
C LEU A 674 40.10 7.28 18.99
N LEU A 675 40.21 5.95 18.92
CA LEU A 675 40.33 5.07 20.09
C LEU A 675 41.79 4.85 20.52
N PHE A 676 42.75 4.89 19.59
CA PHE A 676 44.12 4.48 19.85
C PHE A 676 45.21 5.51 19.52
N LEU A 677 44.89 6.59 18.80
CA LEU A 677 45.86 7.55 18.24
C LEU A 677 47.05 6.85 17.54
N THR A 678 46.90 6.53 16.27
CA THR A 678 48.02 5.96 15.47
C THR A 678 49.12 7.00 15.26
N SER A 679 50.38 6.55 15.18
CA SER A 679 51.57 7.41 14.97
C SER A 679 51.43 8.36 13.78
N ASP A 680 50.75 7.92 12.72
CA ASP A 680 50.52 8.70 11.49
C ASP A 680 49.58 9.91 11.72
N ASN A 681 48.81 9.92 12.81
CA ASN A 681 47.92 11.05 13.16
C ASN A 681 48.65 12.20 13.88
N ILE A 682 49.89 11.97 14.33
CA ILE A 682 50.68 12.95 15.09
C ILE A 682 51.46 13.89 14.14
N GLU A 683 51.71 13.47 12.89
CA GLU A 683 52.35 14.31 11.87
C GLU A 683 51.31 15.23 11.19
N VAL A 684 51.00 16.33 11.85
CA VAL A 684 50.17 17.43 11.31
C VAL A 684 50.96 18.20 10.25
N SER A 685 51.10 17.65 9.04
CA SER A 685 51.68 18.38 7.90
C SER A 685 50.87 18.21 6.61
N GLY A 686 49.96 19.18 6.37
CA GLY A 686 49.82 19.92 5.11
C GLY A 686 49.59 19.21 3.76
N GLY A 687 49.14 17.96 3.70
CA GLY A 687 48.83 17.27 2.44
C GLY A 687 47.34 16.95 2.26
N ASP A 688 46.67 17.64 1.34
CA ASP A 688 45.22 17.56 1.09
C ASP A 688 44.74 16.30 0.31
N ASP A 689 45.65 15.36 -0.01
CA ASP A 689 45.40 14.32 -1.02
C ASP A 689 45.18 12.88 -0.50
N THR A 690 45.19 12.61 0.80
CA THR A 690 45.17 11.22 1.32
C THR A 690 43.79 10.63 1.66
N LEU A 691 42.69 11.35 1.43
CA LEU A 691 41.34 10.90 1.82
C LEU A 691 40.49 10.33 0.67
N SER A 692 41.10 9.92 -0.46
CA SER A 692 40.39 9.09 -1.43
C SER A 692 40.23 7.67 -0.87
N GLY A 693 38.99 7.26 -0.61
CA GLY A 693 38.60 6.02 0.10
C GLY A 693 38.92 4.68 -0.58
N ASN A 694 40.03 4.59 -1.32
CA ASN A 694 40.49 3.37 -2.00
C ASN A 694 41.88 2.89 -1.57
N SER A 695 42.50 3.49 -0.55
CA SER A 695 43.88 3.20 -0.17
C SER A 695 44.05 2.11 0.92
N MET A 696 43.12 1.16 1.07
CA MET A 696 43.54 -0.08 1.73
C MET A 696 44.47 -0.82 0.75
N LYS A 697 45.77 -0.90 1.09
CA LYS A 697 46.72 -1.76 0.37
C LYS A 697 46.06 -3.12 0.18
N ALA A 698 46.08 -3.65 -1.04
CA ALA A 698 45.34 -4.85 -1.42
C ALA A 698 45.56 -6.03 -0.45
N GLU A 699 46.74 -6.09 0.16
CA GLU A 699 47.17 -7.04 1.18
C GLU A 699 46.37 -6.95 2.49
N ASN A 700 46.04 -5.75 2.97
CA ASN A 700 45.23 -5.56 4.19
C ASN A 700 43.77 -5.98 3.97
N LYS A 701 43.24 -5.70 2.78
CA LYS A 701 41.89 -6.15 2.39
C LYS A 701 41.81 -7.68 2.35
N LEU A 702 42.84 -8.31 1.77
CA LEU A 702 42.96 -9.76 1.67
C LEU A 702 43.08 -10.42 3.06
N PHE A 703 43.87 -9.84 3.97
CA PHE A 703 44.01 -10.32 5.34
C PHE A 703 42.71 -10.17 6.15
N SER A 704 42.01 -9.04 6.00
CA SER A 704 40.69 -8.81 6.63
C SER A 704 39.65 -9.84 6.16
N GLU A 705 39.58 -10.12 4.85
CA GLU A 705 38.69 -11.16 4.31
C GLU A 705 39.05 -12.55 4.82
N TRP A 706 40.34 -12.87 4.92
CA TRP A 706 40.80 -14.13 5.51
C TRP A 706 40.41 -14.26 7.00
N GLY A 707 40.56 -13.20 7.79
CA GLY A 707 40.13 -13.18 9.20
C GLY A 707 38.62 -13.41 9.33
N LYS A 708 37.82 -12.76 8.49
CA LYS A 708 36.36 -12.98 8.44
C LYS A 708 36.01 -14.42 8.04
N ALA A 709 36.77 -15.05 7.14
CA ALA A 709 36.61 -16.47 6.79
C ALA A 709 36.89 -17.38 8.00
N LYS A 710 37.97 -17.13 8.74
CA LYS A 710 38.33 -17.86 9.98
C LYS A 710 37.26 -17.76 11.06
N LEU A 711 36.61 -16.60 11.18
CA LEU A 711 35.53 -16.34 12.13
C LEU A 711 34.14 -16.81 11.66
N GLY A 712 34.04 -17.43 10.46
CA GLY A 712 32.77 -17.90 9.92
C GLY A 712 31.80 -16.79 9.47
N LEU A 713 32.31 -15.58 9.22
CA LEU A 713 31.52 -14.41 8.85
C LEU A 713 31.33 -14.24 7.33
N LEU A 714 31.84 -15.18 6.52
CA LEU A 714 31.69 -15.20 5.06
C LEU A 714 30.90 -16.42 4.58
N SER A 715 30.40 -16.37 3.34
CA SER A 715 29.69 -17.50 2.73
C SER A 715 30.61 -18.72 2.64
N LYS A 716 30.05 -19.93 2.83
CA LYS A 716 30.81 -21.19 2.88
C LYS A 716 31.78 -21.34 1.69
N LYS A 717 31.30 -21.04 0.48
CA LYS A 717 32.12 -21.07 -0.74
C LYS A 717 33.32 -20.11 -0.67
N LYS A 718 33.11 -18.87 -0.26
CA LYS A 718 34.18 -17.85 -0.18
C LYS A 718 35.16 -18.15 0.96
N THR A 719 34.65 -18.69 2.08
CA THR A 719 35.44 -19.18 3.20
C THR A 719 36.35 -20.33 2.77
N ASP A 720 35.81 -21.35 2.08
CA ASP A 720 36.59 -22.50 1.61
C ASP A 720 37.66 -22.08 0.58
N GLU A 721 37.33 -21.18 -0.34
CA GLU A 721 38.29 -20.63 -1.32
C GLU A 721 39.43 -19.85 -0.64
N LEU A 722 39.12 -18.96 0.30
CA LEU A 722 40.12 -18.15 1.02
C LEU A 722 41.01 -18.99 1.93
N LEU A 723 40.45 -19.92 2.70
CA LEU A 723 41.21 -20.79 3.60
C LEU A 723 42.03 -21.83 2.85
N LYS A 724 41.57 -22.30 1.68
CA LYS A 724 42.37 -23.17 0.80
C LYS A 724 43.53 -22.41 0.16
N LYS A 725 43.31 -21.15 -0.25
CA LYS A 725 44.34 -20.32 -0.89
C LYS A 725 45.38 -19.81 0.10
N TYR A 726 44.97 -19.53 1.34
CA TYR A 726 45.82 -18.99 2.40
C TYR A 726 45.62 -19.76 3.72
N PRO A 727 46.06 -21.02 3.83
CA PRO A 727 45.82 -21.84 5.03
C PRO A 727 46.42 -21.23 6.30
N ASN A 728 47.55 -20.52 6.17
CA ASN A 728 48.27 -19.86 7.27
C ASN A 728 48.09 -18.33 7.28
N GLY A 729 47.17 -17.80 6.47
CA GLY A 729 46.98 -16.36 6.26
C GLY A 729 47.70 -15.84 5.01
N PRO A 730 47.21 -14.77 4.38
CA PRO A 730 47.90 -14.13 3.27
C PRO A 730 49.16 -13.42 3.77
N PRO A 731 50.20 -13.27 2.93
CA PRO A 731 51.40 -12.52 3.30
C PRO A 731 51.00 -11.09 3.69
N SER A 732 51.18 -10.74 4.96
CA SER A 732 50.94 -9.37 5.43
C SER A 732 52.21 -8.54 5.21
N ALA A 733 52.11 -7.47 4.44
CA ALA A 733 53.17 -6.47 4.42
C ALA A 733 53.16 -5.72 5.76
N GLY A 734 53.97 -6.18 6.71
CA GLY A 734 54.23 -5.45 7.97
C GLY A 734 54.42 -6.30 9.22
N CYS A 735 54.04 -7.58 9.22
CA CYS A 735 54.37 -8.47 10.35
C CYS A 735 55.75 -9.09 10.11
N GLY A 736 56.81 -8.30 10.31
CA GLY A 736 58.18 -8.84 10.33
C GLY A 736 58.30 -9.96 11.37
N GLU A 737 59.09 -10.98 11.05
CA GLU A 737 59.48 -12.05 11.98
C GLU A 737 60.17 -11.41 13.19
N GLY A 738 59.43 -11.18 14.28
CA GLY A 738 59.93 -10.54 15.50
C GLY A 738 58.99 -9.54 16.17
N ASN A 739 57.90 -9.11 15.53
CA ASN A 739 56.95 -8.20 16.16
C ASN A 739 56.00 -8.95 17.11
N THR A 740 56.32 -8.96 18.41
CA THR A 740 55.35 -9.35 19.45
C THR A 740 54.15 -8.40 19.42
N TYR A 741 52.95 -8.95 19.31
CA TYR A 741 51.70 -8.19 19.41
C TYR A 741 51.67 -7.44 20.75
N THR A 742 51.68 -6.12 20.68
CA THR A 742 51.38 -5.26 21.82
C THR A 742 49.88 -4.96 21.81
N PRO A 743 49.14 -5.35 22.86
CA PRO A 743 47.75 -4.95 23.01
C PRO A 743 47.66 -3.43 22.93
N ARG A 744 46.77 -2.94 22.07
CA ARG A 744 46.56 -1.50 21.97
C ARG A 744 45.82 -1.03 23.21
N THR A 745 46.30 0.07 23.78
CA THR A 745 45.68 0.69 24.97
C THR A 745 44.79 1.82 24.49
N LEU A 746 43.56 1.89 25.01
CA LEU A 746 42.66 3.00 24.71
C LEU A 746 43.31 4.33 25.10
N VAL A 747 43.13 5.33 24.24
CA VAL A 747 43.68 6.66 24.47
C VAL A 747 43.01 7.31 25.69
N ASP A 748 43.83 7.91 26.54
CA ASP A 748 43.36 8.82 27.59
C ASP A 748 43.25 10.24 27.03
N TYR A 749 42.06 10.84 27.17
CA TYR A 749 41.78 12.16 26.62
C TYR A 749 42.63 13.24 27.28
N GLU A 750 42.75 13.22 28.61
CA GLU A 750 43.44 14.29 29.35
C GLU A 750 44.93 14.33 28.98
N SER A 751 45.53 13.18 28.69
CA SER A 751 46.91 13.07 28.24
C SER A 751 47.14 13.43 26.77
N ASN A 752 46.09 13.48 25.93
CA ASN A 752 46.21 13.63 24.47
C ASN A 752 45.22 14.64 23.87
N GLN A 753 44.78 15.63 24.65
CA GLN A 753 43.70 16.55 24.28
C GLN A 753 43.92 17.21 22.91
N GLU A 754 45.08 17.82 22.67
CA GLU A 754 45.35 18.58 21.45
C GLU A 754 45.28 17.70 20.18
N ALA A 755 45.84 16.49 20.24
CA ALA A 755 45.83 15.55 19.13
C ALA A 755 44.42 15.00 18.84
N ILE A 756 43.66 14.69 19.89
CA ILE A 756 42.27 14.22 19.74
C ILE A 756 41.39 15.35 19.19
N ASP A 757 41.49 16.55 19.74
CA ASP A 757 40.69 17.70 19.30
C ASP A 757 40.97 18.01 17.82
N ALA A 758 42.23 18.03 17.40
CA ALA A 758 42.59 18.22 15.99
C ALA A 758 42.00 17.14 15.08
N LEU A 759 42.04 15.87 15.50
CA LEU A 759 41.46 14.75 14.76
C LEU A 759 39.93 14.83 14.68
N VAL A 760 39.26 15.17 15.79
CA VAL A 760 37.81 15.34 15.86
C VAL A 760 37.36 16.45 14.91
N GLU A 761 38.02 17.62 14.93
CA GLU A 761 37.70 18.73 14.02
C GLU A 761 37.92 18.33 12.55
N LYS A 762 39.01 17.61 12.24
CA LYS A 762 39.27 17.09 10.90
C LYS A 762 38.16 16.16 10.41
N ILE A 763 37.66 15.27 11.27
CA ILE A 763 36.57 14.36 10.90
C ILE A 763 35.24 15.13 10.75
N LEU A 764 34.90 16.02 11.68
CA LEU A 764 33.67 16.82 11.64
C LEU A 764 33.62 17.75 10.42
N ALA A 765 34.76 18.22 9.91
CA ALA A 765 34.84 19.00 8.69
C ALA A 765 34.17 18.29 7.49
N ASN A 766 34.24 16.96 7.41
CA ASN A 766 33.64 16.15 6.33
C ASN A 766 32.11 16.20 6.30
N ILE A 767 31.47 16.49 7.44
CA ILE A 767 30.00 16.57 7.56
C ILE A 767 29.50 18.00 7.81
N SER A 768 30.42 18.96 7.98
CA SER A 768 30.10 20.37 8.27
C SER A 768 29.12 20.99 7.27
N SER A 769 29.33 20.77 5.97
CA SER A 769 28.46 21.29 4.91
C SER A 769 27.03 20.77 4.99
N ARG A 770 26.84 19.51 5.43
CA ARG A 770 25.52 18.88 5.61
C ARG A 770 24.80 19.40 6.85
N ASN A 771 25.55 19.76 7.89
CA ASN A 771 25.00 20.25 9.15
C ASN A 771 24.75 21.77 9.12
N ASN A 772 25.35 22.49 8.17
CA ASN A 772 25.26 23.95 8.09
C ASN A 772 23.81 24.47 8.02
N PHE A 773 22.90 23.69 7.44
CA PHE A 773 21.47 24.02 7.39
C PHE A 773 20.84 24.22 8.78
N LEU A 774 21.35 23.53 9.80
CA LEU A 774 20.87 23.61 11.19
C LEU A 774 21.73 24.53 12.07
N SER A 775 22.90 24.96 11.57
CA SER A 775 23.95 25.60 12.36
C SER A 775 23.46 26.84 13.08
N LYS A 776 22.85 27.78 12.35
CA LYS A 776 22.44 29.06 12.92
C LYS A 776 21.24 28.95 13.88
N VAL A 777 20.31 28.01 13.66
CA VAL A 777 19.17 27.78 14.58
C VAL A 777 19.64 27.28 15.95
N LEU A 778 20.75 26.55 15.97
CA LEU A 778 21.30 25.94 17.18
C LEU A 778 22.63 26.57 17.59
N ASP A 779 22.84 27.86 17.30
CA ASP A 779 23.99 28.63 17.80
C ASP A 779 25.36 28.00 17.45
N GLY A 780 25.45 27.29 16.32
CA GLY A 780 26.64 26.55 15.87
C GLY A 780 26.86 25.20 16.56
N ARG A 781 25.97 24.74 17.44
CA ARG A 781 26.13 23.49 18.21
C ARG A 781 26.32 22.26 17.30
N VAL A 782 25.59 22.19 16.19
CA VAL A 782 25.70 21.07 15.21
C VAL A 782 27.04 21.01 14.47
N THR A 783 27.88 22.05 14.57
CA THR A 783 29.27 22.04 14.09
C THR A 783 30.27 21.74 15.20
N GLY A 784 29.80 21.37 16.40
CA GLY A 784 30.62 21.13 17.59
C GLY A 784 30.88 22.39 18.43
N THR A 785 30.37 23.55 18.02
CA THR A 785 30.59 24.80 18.76
C THR A 785 29.96 24.71 20.16
N GLY A 786 30.67 25.18 21.18
CA GLY A 786 30.19 25.21 22.57
C GLY A 786 30.27 23.88 23.33
N PHE A 787 30.67 22.78 22.69
CA PHE A 787 30.98 21.52 23.39
C PHE A 787 32.46 21.46 23.77
N SER A 788 32.77 20.81 24.90
CA SER A 788 34.17 20.48 25.23
C SER A 788 34.75 19.51 24.21
N GLY A 789 36.07 19.52 24.02
CA GLY A 789 36.74 18.57 23.12
C GLY A 789 36.41 17.11 23.46
N LYS A 790 36.38 16.79 24.76
CA LYS A 790 35.97 15.47 25.29
C LYS A 790 34.54 15.10 24.89
N ALA A 791 33.60 16.02 25.03
CA ALA A 791 32.21 15.79 24.62
C ALA A 791 32.10 15.51 23.12
N LYS A 792 32.77 16.34 22.30
CA LYS A 792 32.81 16.15 20.83
C LYS A 792 33.39 14.79 20.46
N TRP A 793 34.49 14.40 21.11
CA TRP A 793 35.14 13.11 20.90
C TRP A 793 34.20 11.93 21.18
N LEU A 794 33.55 11.90 22.35
CA LEU A 794 32.66 10.79 22.73
C LEU A 794 31.43 10.70 21.82
N MET A 795 30.80 11.85 21.50
CA MET A 795 29.67 11.91 20.58
C MET A 795 30.06 11.40 19.19
N LEU A 796 31.25 11.80 18.70
CA LEU A 796 31.75 11.39 17.40
C LEU A 796 32.04 9.88 17.35
N VAL A 797 32.70 9.33 18.37
CA VAL A 797 32.98 7.89 18.47
C VAL A 797 31.68 7.07 18.41
N GLN A 798 30.67 7.47 19.18
CA GLN A 798 29.37 6.81 19.18
C GLN A 798 28.63 6.97 17.84
N ALA A 799 28.62 8.17 17.26
CA ALA A 799 28.00 8.44 15.96
C ALA A 799 28.63 7.64 14.81
N LEU A 800 29.95 7.42 14.84
CA LEU A 800 30.67 6.62 13.84
C LEU A 800 30.40 5.11 14.02
N LYS A 801 30.56 4.58 15.24
CA LYS A 801 30.34 3.15 15.56
C LYS A 801 28.95 2.70 15.13
N TYR A 802 27.94 3.51 15.45
CA TYR A 802 26.52 3.21 15.19
C TYR A 802 25.94 4.06 14.06
N SER A 803 26.79 4.45 13.11
CA SER A 803 26.39 5.25 11.94
C SER A 803 25.22 4.64 11.17
N SER A 804 25.13 3.32 10.99
CA SER A 804 23.97 2.72 10.31
C SER A 804 22.75 2.57 11.23
N ASN A 805 21.54 2.78 10.69
CA ASN A 805 20.30 2.60 11.46
C ASN A 805 20.16 1.19 12.05
N SER A 806 20.59 0.16 11.32
CA SER A 806 20.56 -1.22 11.83
C SER A 806 21.52 -1.41 13.00
N ALA A 807 22.73 -0.82 12.94
CA ALA A 807 23.70 -0.90 14.02
C ALA A 807 23.19 -0.15 15.26
N MET A 808 22.62 1.04 15.08
CA MET A 808 21.99 1.81 16.16
C MET A 808 20.83 1.03 16.80
N ASN A 809 19.89 0.51 16.02
CA ASN A 809 18.74 -0.23 16.54
C ASN A 809 19.17 -1.46 17.37
N GLN A 810 20.15 -2.21 16.87
CA GLN A 810 20.69 -3.37 17.58
C GLN A 810 21.43 -2.94 18.86
N ALA A 811 22.20 -1.86 18.80
CA ALA A 811 22.91 -1.33 19.96
C ALA A 811 21.95 -0.81 21.04
N CYS A 812 20.88 -0.09 20.66
CA CYS A 812 19.82 0.32 21.58
C CYS A 812 19.12 -0.89 22.21
N ALA A 813 18.76 -1.91 21.42
CA ALA A 813 18.11 -3.13 21.93
C ALA A 813 18.99 -3.90 22.92
N ASN A 814 20.31 -3.86 22.74
CA ASN A 814 21.28 -4.50 23.63
C ASN A 814 21.78 -3.58 24.75
N GLY A 815 21.27 -2.35 24.86
CA GLY A 815 21.73 -1.36 25.84
C GLY A 815 23.17 -0.88 25.62
N LYS A 816 23.77 -1.11 24.44
CA LYS A 816 25.13 -0.69 24.06
C LYS A 816 25.20 0.75 23.54
N TYR A 817 24.08 1.30 23.06
CA TYR A 817 24.01 2.73 22.69
C TYR A 817 23.66 3.53 23.95
N LYS A 818 24.49 4.52 24.30
CA LYS A 818 24.42 5.25 25.57
C LYS A 818 24.15 6.73 25.36
N ASN A 819 23.64 7.41 26.38
CA ASN A 819 23.57 8.87 26.40
C ASN A 819 24.94 9.46 26.68
N THR A 820 25.59 10.05 25.68
CA THR A 820 26.95 10.61 25.86
C THR A 820 27.03 11.68 26.95
N PHE A 821 25.95 12.45 27.15
CA PHE A 821 25.82 13.42 28.24
C PHE A 821 26.18 12.81 29.61
N ASP A 822 25.69 11.60 29.91
CA ASP A 822 25.89 10.94 31.20
C ASP A 822 27.37 10.59 31.47
N TYR A 823 28.21 10.52 30.43
CA TYR A 823 29.64 10.16 30.50
C TYR A 823 30.59 11.36 30.35
N CYS A 824 30.05 12.56 30.12
CA CYS A 824 30.83 13.78 30.01
C CYS A 824 30.97 14.53 31.36
N GLY A 825 30.09 14.27 32.32
CA GLY A 825 30.10 14.86 33.66
C GLY A 825 30.91 14.07 34.70
N THR A 826 31.18 14.70 35.85
CA THR A 826 31.97 14.13 36.98
C THR A 826 31.13 13.45 38.07
N THR A 827 29.81 13.31 37.89
CA THR A 827 28.88 13.19 39.01
C THR A 827 28.52 11.77 39.44
N SER A 828 28.87 10.71 38.68
CA SER A 828 28.62 9.33 39.12
C SER A 828 29.80 8.39 38.85
N SER A 829 30.07 7.49 39.79
CA SER A 829 31.10 6.44 39.67
C SER A 829 30.86 5.48 38.51
N ASP A 830 29.61 5.38 38.04
CA ASP A 830 29.18 4.33 37.12
C ASP A 830 29.31 4.70 35.64
N HIS A 831 29.58 5.98 35.35
CA HIS A 831 29.64 6.55 34.00
C HIS A 831 31.02 7.15 33.69
N THR A 832 32.06 6.31 33.72
CA THR A 832 33.42 6.75 33.38
C THR A 832 33.65 6.72 31.87
N THR A 833 34.46 7.66 31.38
CA THR A 833 34.90 7.70 29.98
C THR A 833 35.55 6.38 29.55
N THR A 834 36.39 5.79 30.41
CA THR A 834 37.03 4.49 30.14
C THR A 834 36.01 3.37 29.94
N LYS A 835 34.97 3.30 30.78
CA LYS A 835 33.91 2.30 30.65
C LYS A 835 33.13 2.48 29.35
N PHE A 836 32.80 3.73 28.99
CA PHE A 836 32.14 4.04 27.72
C PHE A 836 32.95 3.56 26.50
N LEU A 837 34.25 3.82 26.48
CA LEU A 837 35.10 3.42 25.36
C LEU A 837 35.33 1.91 25.31
N ASN A 838 35.44 1.26 26.46
CA ASN A 838 35.47 -0.22 26.54
C ASN A 838 34.20 -0.82 25.95
N ASP A 839 33.02 -0.32 26.35
CA ASP A 839 31.72 -0.78 25.83
C ASP A 839 31.59 -0.60 24.31
N ILE A 840 32.23 0.42 23.74
CA ILE A 840 32.26 0.67 22.28
C ILE A 840 33.28 -0.21 21.57
N TYR A 841 34.42 -0.47 22.20
CA TYR A 841 35.48 -1.30 21.65
C TYR A 841 35.05 -2.78 21.58
N GLU A 842 34.41 -3.29 22.64
CA GLU A 842 33.82 -4.64 22.74
C GLU A 842 32.58 -4.86 21.87
#